data_AF-A0A2U8H5F3-F1
#
_entry.id   AF-A0A2U8H5F3-F1
#
_cell.length_a   1.000
_cell.length_b   1.000
_cell.length_c   1.000
_cell.angle_alpha   90.00
_cell.angle_beta   90.00
_cell.angle_gamma   90.00
#
_symmetry.space_group_name_H-M   'P 1'
#
loop_
_entity.id
_entity.type
_entity.pdbx_description
1 polymer ?
#
loop_
_entity_poly.entity_id
_entity_poly.type
_entity_poly.pdbx_seq_one_letter_code
_entity_poly.pdbx_strand_id
1 'polypeptide(L)'
;MSIHVALSHVTTYHYDRPINLGPQVVRLRPAPHSRTSILSYSLRVLPEDHFINWQQDPQSNYLARLVFEKPTDHFKVQVDLVAEMSVINPFAFFLEPYAENFPFKYEASQNHELAPYLLKLPLTPKFEEYLETIDLTERRSVDFLVKVNSDLYSHIGYLIRLEPGVQTPEETLVKKSGSCRDSAWLLVQLMRHLGLAARFVSGYLIQLTADVKSLDGPSGPEKDFTDLHAWCEVYLPGAGWIGLDPTSGLFAGEGHIPLACSPDPTSAAPITGALEKCEVTFEHEMKVTRIWEAPRVTKPYSEQQWDEIVRLGHAIDGELNEHDVRLTQGGEPTFVSVDDAEGDEWNTAAMGPDKKRLSTDLYHRLRNKYGPNGLVHFGQGKWYPGEQLPRWSLNCYWRKDGEPMWSRPELIADESKPGKADDLVAGNFLRGVADKLGLAPEYVFPAYEDVFYYMWRERRLPANVDPFDARLDDEMERERLMKVFTQGLATVSGYALPITRNAVSGEWQTGPWFLRSERCYLFPGDSPMGYRLPLDSQPWAAPGDRPVIHQPDPFDYYPPLPAHAALKHQLGPASRLDGATLRRSGSTGVVTGVGADSGAGRGVSTTPAHGGTSSLAESTGRRPELKQSAGWISRTAMCAEARNGVLYIFMPPTESLEDYLEIVAAIEATAEDLEQPVMLEGYEPPRDPRVQHFRITPDPGVVEVNVHPATSWDELVDQTEHLYEAAHHSRLSSEKFMVDGRHTGTGGGNHFVMGGATPADSPFLRRPDLLRSLISFWHNHPSLSYLFSGMFIGPTSQAPRIDEARNDSVAEIELAFKEMTRVIESSPDGCPPWMVDRLLRNLLIDVSGNTHRAEFCIDKLYSPDGPTGRLGLLEMRAFEMPPHARMSLAQQLLLRALIARFWKAPYTPPKLVRWGTELHDRFLLPHFIWQDFCDVMENLQADGYPIKAEWFASHLEFRCPKYGDYTVKGMTLEIRAALEPWHVMGEEGAAGGTARYVDSSLERVQVKLTGAAPDRYVVTCNGVPVPMQPTGVVGEFVAGVRYRAWQPPSALHPTIGIDSPLTFDLVDTWNQRSIGGCQYHVVHPGGRNYDDFPVNAFAAESRRIARFFQLGHTPGKMTVGEVRTHPEFPFTLDLRHY
;
A
#
# COMPACT_ATOMS: atom_id res chain seq x y z
N MET A 1 -11.05 16.67 -1.71
CA MET A 1 -9.77 17.39 -1.62
C MET A 1 -9.64 18.21 -2.89
N SER A 2 -10.08 19.46 -2.84
CA SER A 2 -10.09 20.31 -4.02
C SER A 2 -8.76 21.02 -4.24
N ILE A 3 -8.43 21.25 -5.50
CA ILE A 3 -7.39 22.19 -5.92
C ILE A 3 -8.11 23.46 -6.36
N HIS A 4 -7.70 24.62 -5.83
CA HIS A 4 -8.19 25.89 -6.35
C HIS A 4 -7.22 26.43 -7.39
N VAL A 5 -7.75 26.73 -8.56
CA VAL A 5 -6.98 27.26 -9.68
C VAL A 5 -7.46 28.66 -10.02
N ALA A 6 -6.52 29.58 -10.22
CA ALA A 6 -6.77 30.87 -10.83
C ALA A 6 -6.55 30.75 -12.34
N LEU A 7 -7.56 31.11 -13.12
CA LEU A 7 -7.47 31.25 -14.57
C LEU A 7 -7.50 32.74 -14.91
N SER A 8 -6.56 33.17 -15.75
CA SER A 8 -6.51 34.49 -16.37
C SER A 8 -6.60 34.32 -17.88
N HIS A 9 -7.62 34.91 -18.50
CA HIS A 9 -7.81 34.99 -19.95
C HIS A 9 -7.73 36.46 -20.36
N VAL A 10 -6.74 36.79 -21.19
CA VAL A 10 -6.62 38.08 -21.85
C VAL A 10 -6.78 37.93 -23.36
N THR A 11 -7.62 38.77 -23.94
CA THR A 11 -7.77 38.93 -25.37
C THR A 11 -7.67 40.41 -25.70
N THR A 12 -6.73 40.77 -26.58
CA THR A 12 -6.52 42.15 -27.01
C THR A 12 -6.62 42.23 -28.53
N TYR A 13 -7.46 43.14 -29.02
CA TYR A 13 -7.53 43.54 -30.41
C TYR A 13 -6.90 44.93 -30.53
N HIS A 14 -5.92 45.08 -31.42
CA HIS A 14 -5.29 46.34 -31.77
C HIS A 14 -5.70 46.71 -33.20
N TYR A 15 -6.23 47.91 -33.35
CA TYR A 15 -6.67 48.46 -34.62
C TYR A 15 -5.59 49.38 -35.18
N ASP A 16 -5.43 49.40 -36.51
CA ASP A 16 -4.46 50.26 -37.20
C ASP A 16 -4.72 51.77 -37.05
N ARG A 17 -5.92 52.13 -36.58
CA ARG A 17 -6.38 53.49 -36.29
C ARG A 17 -7.51 53.47 -35.27
N PRO A 18 -7.87 54.61 -34.64
CA PRO A 18 -9.10 54.71 -33.88
C PRO A 18 -10.33 54.43 -34.74
N ILE A 19 -11.18 53.51 -34.28
CA ILE A 19 -12.42 53.09 -34.96
C ILE A 19 -13.63 53.19 -34.06
N ASN A 20 -14.82 53.31 -34.66
CA ASN A 20 -16.07 53.13 -33.92
C ASN A 20 -16.34 51.62 -33.72
N LEU A 21 -16.46 51.21 -32.45
CA LEU A 21 -16.92 49.87 -32.10
C LEU A 21 -18.44 49.87 -32.00
N GLY A 22 -19.09 49.04 -32.81
CA GLY A 22 -20.50 48.70 -32.60
C GLY A 22 -20.68 47.88 -31.31
N PRO A 23 -21.92 47.53 -30.95
CA PRO A 23 -22.17 46.72 -29.77
C PRO A 23 -21.39 45.40 -29.80
N GLN A 24 -20.65 45.11 -28.74
CA GLN A 24 -19.92 43.86 -28.54
C GLN A 24 -20.67 42.98 -27.54
N VAL A 25 -20.53 41.67 -27.67
CA VAL A 25 -21.10 40.67 -26.77
C VAL A 25 -19.98 39.73 -26.35
N VAL A 26 -19.77 39.63 -25.03
CA VAL A 26 -18.77 38.76 -24.41
C VAL A 26 -19.47 37.65 -23.63
N ARG A 27 -19.14 36.40 -23.93
CA ARG A 27 -19.70 35.17 -23.34
C ARG A 27 -18.65 34.39 -22.55
N LEU A 28 -17.81 35.09 -21.80
CA LEU A 28 -16.68 34.51 -21.06
C LEU A 28 -16.98 34.30 -19.57
N ARG A 29 -18.26 34.30 -19.17
CA ARG A 29 -18.68 34.00 -17.81
C ARG A 29 -19.18 32.55 -17.74
N PRO A 30 -18.70 31.73 -16.79
CA PRO A 30 -19.18 30.36 -16.60
C PRO A 30 -20.70 30.27 -16.52
N ALA A 31 -21.25 29.28 -17.22
CA ALA A 31 -22.69 29.06 -17.33
C ALA A 31 -23.29 28.68 -15.96
N PRO A 32 -24.57 29.01 -15.70
CA PRO A 32 -25.22 28.72 -14.41
C PRO A 32 -25.23 27.23 -14.03
N HIS A 33 -25.14 26.35 -15.02
CA HIS A 33 -25.19 24.89 -14.85
C HIS A 33 -23.78 24.25 -14.82
N SER A 34 -22.72 25.04 -14.75
CA SER A 34 -21.36 24.53 -14.53
C SER A 34 -21.33 23.64 -13.29
N ARG A 35 -20.84 22.41 -13.43
CA ARG A 35 -20.66 21.49 -12.30
C ARG A 35 -19.45 21.86 -11.45
N THR A 36 -18.44 22.48 -12.06
CA THR A 36 -17.26 23.03 -11.39
C THR A 36 -17.66 24.32 -10.68
N SER A 37 -17.40 24.38 -9.37
CA SER A 37 -17.72 25.54 -8.54
C SER A 37 -16.79 26.72 -8.87
N ILE A 38 -17.37 27.89 -9.11
CA ILE A 38 -16.64 29.12 -9.42
C ILE A 38 -16.67 30.01 -8.19
N LEU A 39 -15.53 30.10 -7.50
CA LEU A 39 -15.37 30.81 -6.23
C LEU A 39 -15.26 32.33 -6.43
N SER A 40 -14.74 32.76 -7.57
CA SER A 40 -14.57 34.17 -7.92
C SER A 40 -14.59 34.36 -9.43
N TYR A 41 -15.11 35.51 -9.89
CA TYR A 41 -15.13 35.91 -11.30
C TYR A 41 -15.00 37.44 -11.41
N SER A 42 -14.18 37.90 -12.34
CA SER A 42 -13.98 39.31 -12.67
C SER A 42 -13.88 39.49 -14.18
N LEU A 43 -14.59 40.49 -14.72
CA LEU A 43 -14.48 40.93 -16.10
C LEU A 43 -13.96 42.37 -16.12
N ARG A 44 -12.84 42.60 -16.80
CA ARG A 44 -12.27 43.93 -17.07
C ARG A 44 -12.23 44.17 -18.57
N VAL A 45 -12.66 45.35 -18.98
CA VAL A 45 -12.75 45.72 -20.39
C VAL A 45 -12.09 47.08 -20.61
N LEU A 46 -11.26 47.18 -21.66
CA LEU A 46 -10.76 48.45 -22.17
C LEU A 46 -11.31 48.70 -23.58
N PRO A 47 -11.64 49.97 -23.94
CA PRO A 47 -11.51 51.19 -23.12
C PRO A 47 -12.38 51.21 -21.86
N GLU A 48 -11.93 51.89 -20.80
CA GLU A 48 -12.64 51.94 -19.51
C GLU A 48 -14.02 52.62 -19.61
N ASP A 49 -14.16 53.60 -20.51
CA ASP A 49 -15.40 54.34 -20.75
C ASP A 49 -16.32 53.57 -21.72
N HIS A 50 -17.17 52.72 -21.15
CA HIS A 50 -18.16 51.93 -21.89
C HIS A 50 -19.41 51.66 -21.05
N PHE A 51 -20.52 51.35 -21.72
CA PHE A 51 -21.72 50.84 -21.07
C PHE A 51 -21.74 49.32 -21.12
N ILE A 52 -21.97 48.66 -19.98
CA ILE A 52 -22.13 47.20 -19.86
C ILE A 52 -23.56 46.85 -19.40
N ASN A 53 -24.19 45.93 -20.12
CA ASN A 53 -25.47 45.34 -19.72
C ASN A 53 -25.36 43.82 -19.68
N TRP A 54 -25.59 43.23 -18.50
CA TRP A 54 -25.60 41.79 -18.31
C TRP A 54 -26.96 41.20 -18.66
N GLN A 55 -26.98 40.17 -19.49
CA GLN A 55 -28.19 39.53 -19.98
C GLN A 55 -28.04 38.00 -20.01
N GLN A 56 -29.15 37.31 -20.23
CA GLN A 56 -29.19 35.90 -20.60
C GLN A 56 -29.80 35.76 -22.00
N ASP A 57 -29.23 34.87 -22.81
CA ASP A 57 -29.84 34.48 -24.09
C ASP A 57 -30.96 33.43 -23.86
N PRO A 58 -31.72 33.02 -24.90
CA PRO A 58 -32.76 32.00 -24.76
C PRO A 58 -32.27 30.63 -24.27
N GLN A 59 -30.96 30.38 -24.32
CA GLN A 59 -30.32 29.16 -23.81
C GLN A 59 -29.78 29.34 -22.37
N SER A 60 -30.07 30.49 -21.74
CA SER A 60 -29.63 30.88 -20.39
C SER A 60 -28.11 31.09 -20.25
N ASN A 61 -27.38 31.30 -21.35
CA ASN A 61 -25.97 31.67 -21.30
C ASN A 61 -25.82 33.11 -20.82
N TYR A 62 -24.85 33.37 -19.95
CA TYR A 62 -24.54 34.74 -19.54
C TYR A 62 -23.82 35.49 -20.66
N LEU A 63 -24.29 36.70 -20.95
CA LEU A 63 -23.61 37.58 -21.91
C LEU A 63 -23.51 39.01 -21.39
N ALA A 64 -22.32 39.60 -21.53
CA ALA A 64 -22.06 41.01 -21.29
C ALA A 64 -22.17 41.75 -22.62
N ARG A 65 -23.20 42.59 -22.78
CA ARG A 65 -23.36 43.44 -23.95
C ARG A 65 -22.72 44.81 -23.68
N LEU A 66 -21.67 45.12 -24.43
CA LEU A 66 -20.84 46.31 -24.30
C LEU A 66 -21.16 47.30 -25.42
N VAL A 67 -21.25 48.59 -25.09
CA VAL A 67 -21.43 49.68 -26.05
C VAL A 67 -20.40 50.76 -25.77
N PHE A 68 -19.69 51.18 -26.81
CA PHE A 68 -18.65 52.21 -26.76
C PHE A 68 -19.12 53.47 -27.48
N GLU A 69 -19.00 54.63 -26.85
CA GLU A 69 -19.41 55.90 -27.45
C GLU A 69 -18.26 56.60 -28.20
N LYS A 70 -17.02 56.37 -27.76
CA LYS A 70 -15.83 57.01 -28.31
C LYS A 70 -15.05 56.04 -29.21
N PRO A 71 -14.42 56.55 -30.29
CA PRO A 71 -13.51 55.75 -31.09
C PRO A 71 -12.32 55.25 -30.26
N THR A 72 -11.83 54.04 -30.57
CA THR A 72 -10.68 53.43 -29.89
C THR A 72 -9.75 52.73 -30.87
N ASP A 73 -8.46 52.70 -30.54
CA ASP A 73 -7.41 51.97 -31.26
C ASP A 73 -7.15 50.56 -30.67
N HIS A 74 -7.80 50.20 -29.57
CA HIS A 74 -7.73 48.85 -29.01
C HIS A 74 -9.03 48.45 -28.30
N PHE A 75 -9.27 47.14 -28.23
CA PHE A 75 -10.31 46.52 -27.41
C PHE A 75 -9.69 45.37 -26.63
N LYS A 76 -9.70 45.46 -25.30
CA LYS A 76 -9.14 44.43 -24.43
C LYS A 76 -10.23 43.84 -23.55
N VAL A 77 -10.32 42.52 -23.52
CA VAL A 77 -11.17 41.77 -22.60
C VAL A 77 -10.26 40.92 -21.72
N GLN A 78 -10.37 41.12 -20.40
CA GLN A 78 -9.66 40.34 -19.40
C GLN A 78 -10.66 39.69 -18.46
N VAL A 79 -10.56 38.37 -18.32
CA VAL A 79 -11.33 37.57 -17.37
C VAL A 79 -10.37 36.91 -16.39
N ASP A 80 -10.64 37.11 -15.11
CA ASP A 80 -9.96 36.41 -14.02
C ASP A 80 -11.02 35.61 -13.25
N LEU A 81 -10.80 34.31 -13.05
CA LEU A 81 -11.68 33.46 -12.25
C LEU A 81 -10.91 32.51 -11.34
N VAL A 82 -11.54 32.11 -10.25
CA VAL A 82 -11.06 31.04 -9.38
C VAL A 82 -12.04 29.88 -9.44
N ALA A 83 -11.56 28.71 -9.85
CA ALA A 83 -12.35 27.48 -9.93
C ALA A 83 -11.87 26.45 -8.90
N GLU A 84 -12.83 25.74 -8.32
CA GLU A 84 -12.57 24.58 -7.46
C GLU A 84 -12.57 23.29 -8.29
N MET A 85 -11.38 22.72 -8.50
CA MET A 85 -11.16 21.51 -9.29
C MET A 85 -11.43 20.25 -8.45
N SER A 86 -12.68 20.08 -8.05
CA SER A 86 -13.17 18.85 -7.39
C SER A 86 -13.43 17.78 -8.44
N VAL A 87 -13.01 16.54 -8.18
CA VAL A 87 -13.15 15.41 -9.12
C VAL A 87 -14.61 15.16 -9.47
N ILE A 88 -14.91 15.11 -10.76
CA ILE A 88 -16.25 14.83 -11.25
C ILE A 88 -16.26 13.48 -11.98
N ASN A 89 -17.07 12.53 -11.49
CA ASN A 89 -17.36 11.33 -12.28
C ASN A 89 -18.33 11.70 -13.42
N PRO A 90 -17.89 11.61 -14.70
CA PRO A 90 -18.73 11.97 -15.83
C PRO A 90 -19.87 10.97 -16.07
N PHE A 91 -19.81 9.76 -15.49
CA PHE A 91 -20.82 8.70 -15.60
C PHE A 91 -21.80 8.66 -14.41
N ALA A 92 -21.74 9.65 -13.51
CA ALA A 92 -22.58 9.73 -12.32
C ALA A 92 -23.96 10.33 -12.62
N PHE A 93 -24.79 9.60 -13.37
CA PHE A 93 -26.18 9.97 -13.69
C PHE A 93 -27.08 8.74 -13.88
N PHE A 94 -28.40 8.94 -13.90
CA PHE A 94 -29.37 7.88 -14.19
C PHE A 94 -30.08 8.17 -15.50
N LEU A 95 -30.48 7.12 -16.21
CA LEU A 95 -31.28 7.23 -17.42
C LEU A 95 -32.71 6.80 -17.12
N GLU A 96 -33.67 7.34 -17.86
CA GLU A 96 -35.01 6.76 -17.88
C GLU A 96 -34.95 5.34 -18.44
N PRO A 97 -35.77 4.38 -17.95
CA PRO A 97 -35.71 2.97 -18.37
C PRO A 97 -35.76 2.76 -19.88
N TYR A 98 -36.52 3.58 -20.61
CA TYR A 98 -36.65 3.47 -22.07
C TYR A 98 -35.43 3.99 -22.85
N ALA A 99 -34.51 4.70 -22.19
CA ALA A 99 -33.31 5.29 -22.77
C ALA A 99 -32.01 4.61 -22.29
N GLU A 100 -32.11 3.56 -21.48
CA GLU A 100 -30.95 2.78 -21.01
C GLU A 100 -30.15 2.18 -22.17
N ASN A 101 -30.85 1.72 -23.22
CA ASN A 101 -30.26 1.21 -24.45
C ASN A 101 -30.54 2.14 -25.63
N PHE A 102 -29.54 2.29 -26.49
CA PHE A 102 -29.65 2.99 -27.77
C PHE A 102 -29.82 1.95 -28.88
N PRO A 103 -30.70 2.18 -29.88
CA PRO A 103 -31.46 3.40 -30.14
C PRO A 103 -32.77 3.53 -29.35
N PHE A 104 -33.05 4.73 -28.82
CA PHE A 104 -34.32 5.09 -28.18
C PHE A 104 -34.99 6.29 -28.88
N LYS A 105 -36.23 6.61 -28.48
CA LYS A 105 -36.96 7.79 -28.96
C LYS A 105 -37.35 8.70 -27.80
N TYR A 106 -37.19 10.01 -27.97
CA TYR A 106 -37.72 10.99 -27.03
C TYR A 106 -39.24 10.97 -26.97
N GLU A 107 -39.80 11.33 -25.82
CA GLU A 107 -41.23 11.56 -25.68
C GLU A 107 -41.69 12.76 -26.53
N ALA A 108 -43.00 12.86 -26.80
CA ALA A 108 -43.53 13.93 -27.66
C ALA A 108 -43.30 15.34 -27.08
N SER A 109 -43.42 15.50 -25.75
CA SER A 109 -43.11 16.74 -25.02
C SER A 109 -41.63 17.10 -25.15
N GLN A 110 -40.74 16.15 -24.89
CA GLN A 110 -39.29 16.34 -25.01
C GLN A 110 -38.89 16.71 -26.45
N ASN A 111 -39.44 16.06 -27.47
CA ASN A 111 -39.19 16.42 -28.87
C ASN A 111 -39.57 17.86 -29.19
N HIS A 112 -40.67 18.36 -28.61
CA HIS A 112 -41.08 19.76 -28.80
C HIS A 112 -40.06 20.73 -28.18
N GLU A 113 -39.64 20.47 -26.94
CA GLU A 113 -38.68 21.32 -26.22
C GLU A 113 -37.27 21.26 -26.81
N LEU A 114 -36.86 20.08 -27.31
CA LEU A 114 -35.53 19.83 -27.86
C LEU A 114 -35.42 20.16 -29.35
N ALA A 115 -36.49 20.63 -30.00
CA ALA A 115 -36.53 20.85 -31.44
C ALA A 115 -35.34 21.66 -32.00
N PRO A 116 -34.88 22.77 -31.37
CA PRO A 116 -33.70 23.51 -31.85
C PRO A 116 -32.41 22.68 -31.87
N TYR A 117 -32.29 21.71 -30.97
CA TYR A 117 -31.12 20.85 -30.80
C TYR A 117 -31.16 19.58 -31.65
N LEU A 118 -32.24 19.38 -32.41
CA LEU A 118 -32.43 18.30 -33.37
C LEU A 118 -32.30 18.79 -34.83
N LEU A 119 -32.04 20.10 -35.05
CA LEU A 119 -31.90 20.68 -36.39
C LEU A 119 -30.64 20.15 -37.10
N LYS A 120 -30.87 19.45 -38.21
CA LYS A 120 -29.84 18.78 -39.03
C LYS A 120 -29.38 19.69 -40.15
N LEU A 121 -28.06 19.76 -40.36
CA LEU A 121 -27.50 20.22 -41.63
C LEU A 121 -27.79 19.19 -42.75
N PRO A 122 -27.77 19.60 -44.03
CA PRO A 122 -27.88 18.70 -45.15
C PRO A 122 -26.85 17.57 -45.06
N LEU A 123 -27.27 16.35 -45.42
CA LEU A 123 -26.39 15.20 -45.47
C LEU A 123 -25.54 15.28 -46.75
N THR A 124 -24.23 15.44 -46.59
CA THR A 124 -23.26 15.58 -47.67
C THR A 124 -22.51 14.25 -47.91
N PRO A 125 -21.90 14.02 -49.08
CA PRO A 125 -21.41 12.68 -49.46
C PRO A 125 -20.43 12.03 -48.48
N LYS A 126 -19.43 12.75 -47.96
CA LYS A 126 -18.50 12.18 -46.98
C LYS A 126 -19.12 12.02 -45.60
N PHE A 127 -20.06 12.89 -45.26
CA PHE A 127 -20.78 12.78 -44.00
C PHE A 127 -21.75 11.60 -43.97
N GLU A 128 -22.43 11.33 -45.09
CA GLU A 128 -23.26 10.14 -45.30
C GLU A 128 -22.42 8.86 -45.18
N GLU A 129 -21.31 8.78 -45.92
CA GLU A 129 -20.38 7.64 -45.87
C GLU A 129 -19.92 7.34 -44.44
N TYR A 130 -19.58 8.36 -43.66
CA TYR A 130 -19.16 8.18 -42.27
C TYR A 130 -20.32 7.76 -41.36
N LEU A 131 -21.50 8.37 -41.51
CA LEU A 131 -22.69 8.04 -40.71
C LEU A 131 -23.09 6.57 -40.91
N GLU A 132 -22.96 6.03 -42.12
CA GLU A 132 -23.24 4.62 -42.44
C GLU A 132 -22.27 3.63 -41.76
N THR A 133 -21.09 4.07 -41.32
CA THR A 133 -20.13 3.21 -40.60
C THR A 133 -20.51 2.97 -39.13
N ILE A 134 -21.48 3.72 -38.59
CA ILE A 134 -21.85 3.65 -37.18
C ILE A 134 -22.74 2.44 -36.93
N ASP A 135 -22.27 1.55 -36.06
CA ASP A 135 -23.01 0.37 -35.63
C ASP A 135 -24.16 0.75 -34.68
N LEU A 136 -25.39 0.60 -35.17
CA LEU A 136 -26.63 0.88 -34.43
C LEU A 136 -27.19 -0.36 -33.72
N THR A 137 -26.42 -1.45 -33.62
CA THR A 137 -26.82 -2.64 -32.85
C THR A 137 -27.07 -2.23 -31.40
N GLU A 138 -28.24 -2.63 -30.90
CA GLU A 138 -28.72 -2.27 -29.57
C GLU A 138 -27.67 -2.56 -28.50
N ARG A 139 -27.36 -1.55 -27.69
CA ARG A 139 -26.44 -1.63 -26.56
C ARG A 139 -26.75 -0.52 -25.57
N ARG A 140 -26.13 -0.55 -24.40
CA ARG A 140 -26.26 0.52 -23.41
C ARG A 140 -25.91 1.87 -24.04
N SER A 141 -26.77 2.87 -23.83
CA SER A 141 -26.61 4.21 -24.42
C SER A 141 -25.25 4.84 -24.09
N VAL A 142 -24.74 4.59 -22.88
CA VAL A 142 -23.41 5.08 -22.46
C VAL A 142 -22.30 4.43 -23.30
N ASP A 143 -22.32 3.11 -23.47
CA ASP A 143 -21.30 2.39 -24.25
C ASP A 143 -21.33 2.79 -25.73
N PHE A 144 -22.53 3.05 -26.27
CA PHE A 144 -22.70 3.60 -27.61
C PHE A 144 -22.03 4.98 -27.75
N LEU A 145 -22.31 5.90 -26.82
CA LEU A 145 -21.73 7.24 -26.82
C LEU A 145 -20.20 7.23 -26.67
N VAL A 146 -19.67 6.38 -25.76
CA VAL A 146 -18.23 6.17 -25.60
C VAL A 146 -17.60 5.70 -26.91
N LYS A 147 -18.20 4.71 -27.57
CA LYS A 147 -17.71 4.17 -28.84
C LYS A 147 -17.66 5.22 -29.94
N VAL A 148 -18.76 5.95 -30.16
CA VAL A 148 -18.84 6.97 -31.22
C VAL A 148 -17.84 8.11 -30.98
N ASN A 149 -17.69 8.56 -29.73
CA ASN A 149 -16.75 9.61 -29.38
C ASN A 149 -15.28 9.16 -29.57
N SER A 150 -14.95 7.95 -29.11
CA SER A 150 -13.62 7.35 -29.27
C SER A 150 -13.27 7.10 -30.74
N ASP A 151 -14.23 6.65 -31.55
CA ASP A 151 -14.02 6.44 -32.99
C ASP A 151 -13.72 7.76 -33.69
N LEU A 152 -14.49 8.81 -33.39
CA LEU A 152 -14.26 10.13 -33.97
C LEU A 152 -12.89 10.68 -33.61
N TYR A 153 -12.47 10.55 -32.35
CA TYR A 153 -11.13 10.89 -31.89
C TYR A 153 -10.04 10.14 -32.69
N SER A 154 -10.21 8.85 -32.92
CA SER A 154 -9.24 8.04 -33.68
C SER A 154 -9.19 8.37 -35.17
N HIS A 155 -10.26 8.96 -35.73
CA HIS A 155 -10.40 9.23 -37.15
C HIS A 155 -10.04 10.67 -37.57
N ILE A 156 -10.05 11.64 -36.64
CA ILE A 156 -9.82 13.06 -36.93
C ILE A 156 -8.58 13.57 -36.21
N GLY A 157 -7.54 13.94 -36.97
CA GLY A 157 -6.33 14.53 -36.42
C GLY A 157 -6.54 15.95 -35.87
N TYR A 158 -6.01 16.22 -34.68
CA TYR A 158 -6.12 17.56 -34.06
C TYR A 158 -5.10 18.55 -34.64
N LEU A 159 -5.53 19.77 -34.96
CA LEU A 159 -4.65 20.89 -35.30
C LEU A 159 -5.15 22.24 -34.75
N ILE A 160 -4.21 23.14 -34.45
CA ILE A 160 -4.52 24.50 -34.01
C ILE A 160 -4.84 25.37 -35.23
N ARG A 161 -5.94 26.12 -35.16
CA ARG A 161 -6.42 26.97 -36.26
C ARG A 161 -6.74 28.38 -35.80
N LEU A 162 -6.17 29.36 -36.50
CA LEU A 162 -6.44 30.78 -36.26
C LEU A 162 -7.49 31.36 -37.21
N GLU A 163 -7.88 30.65 -38.29
CA GLU A 163 -8.87 31.18 -39.22
C GLU A 163 -10.24 31.33 -38.55
N PRO A 164 -11.05 32.33 -38.93
CA PRO A 164 -12.41 32.47 -38.40
C PRO A 164 -13.34 31.34 -38.92
N GLY A 165 -14.38 31.05 -38.14
CA GLY A 165 -15.42 30.08 -38.50
C GLY A 165 -15.13 28.63 -38.11
N VAL A 166 -16.14 27.78 -38.29
CA VAL A 166 -16.12 26.34 -37.99
C VAL A 166 -16.22 25.58 -39.31
N GLN A 167 -15.42 24.53 -39.49
CA GLN A 167 -15.54 23.64 -40.64
C GLN A 167 -16.89 22.95 -40.67
N THR A 168 -17.41 22.74 -41.87
CA THR A 168 -18.55 21.84 -42.05
C THR A 168 -18.18 20.39 -41.74
N PRO A 169 -19.15 19.52 -41.41
CA PRO A 169 -18.91 18.08 -41.27
C PRO A 169 -18.18 17.47 -42.48
N GLU A 170 -18.58 17.86 -43.70
CA GLU A 170 -17.95 17.44 -44.96
C GLU A 170 -16.46 17.80 -44.98
N GLU A 171 -16.13 19.08 -44.73
CA GLU A 171 -14.75 19.56 -44.77
C GLU A 171 -13.87 18.84 -43.74
N THR A 172 -14.39 18.64 -42.53
CA THR A 172 -13.66 17.97 -41.44
C THR A 172 -13.33 16.52 -41.81
N LEU A 173 -14.30 15.80 -42.39
CA LEU A 173 -14.13 14.41 -42.83
C LEU A 173 -13.24 14.28 -44.09
N VAL A 174 -13.32 15.22 -45.02
CA VAL A 174 -12.44 15.28 -46.21
C VAL A 174 -10.99 15.52 -45.78
N LYS A 175 -10.76 16.48 -44.89
CA LYS A 175 -9.42 16.81 -44.39
C LYS A 175 -8.89 15.80 -43.37
N LYS A 176 -9.78 15.00 -42.76
CA LYS A 176 -9.51 14.11 -41.63
C LYS A 176 -8.79 14.81 -40.48
N SER A 177 -9.03 16.11 -40.33
CA SER A 177 -8.30 16.94 -39.38
C SER A 177 -9.03 18.25 -39.10
N GLY A 178 -8.96 18.73 -37.86
CA GLY A 178 -9.66 19.93 -37.41
C GLY A 178 -9.21 20.43 -36.03
N SER A 179 -9.68 21.62 -35.68
CA SER A 179 -9.57 22.18 -34.33
C SER A 179 -10.71 21.69 -33.43
N CYS A 180 -10.68 21.98 -32.12
CA CYS A 180 -11.71 21.53 -31.17
C CYS A 180 -13.13 21.88 -31.59
N ARG A 181 -13.35 23.11 -32.09
CA ARG A 181 -14.64 23.56 -32.64
C ARG A 181 -15.11 22.77 -33.87
N ASP A 182 -14.18 22.28 -34.70
CA ASP A 182 -14.52 21.54 -35.92
C ASP A 182 -15.01 20.12 -35.55
N SER A 183 -14.24 19.42 -34.70
CA SER A 183 -14.60 18.09 -34.22
C SER A 183 -15.87 18.10 -33.36
N ALA A 184 -16.05 19.11 -32.50
CA ALA A 184 -17.26 19.28 -31.69
C ALA A 184 -18.49 19.47 -32.59
N TRP A 185 -18.40 20.28 -33.64
CA TRP A 185 -19.52 20.51 -34.54
C TRP A 185 -19.87 19.29 -35.39
N LEU A 186 -18.85 18.55 -35.86
CA LEU A 186 -19.05 17.26 -36.52
C LEU A 186 -19.78 16.27 -35.59
N LEU A 187 -19.37 16.16 -34.33
CA LEU A 187 -20.04 15.29 -33.34
C LEU A 187 -21.48 15.73 -33.06
N VAL A 188 -21.75 17.03 -32.91
CA VAL A 188 -23.12 17.56 -32.74
C VAL A 188 -24.00 17.14 -33.91
N GLN A 189 -23.53 17.30 -35.15
CA GLN A 189 -24.31 16.91 -36.33
C GLN A 189 -24.51 15.41 -36.42
N LEU A 190 -23.49 14.61 -36.06
CA LEU A 190 -23.59 13.16 -36.04
C LEU A 190 -24.70 12.70 -35.08
N MET A 191 -24.69 13.22 -33.85
CA MET A 191 -25.70 12.90 -32.83
C MET A 191 -27.11 13.28 -33.29
N ARG A 192 -27.27 14.45 -33.92
CA ARG A 192 -28.57 14.87 -34.47
C ARG A 192 -29.07 13.94 -35.57
N HIS A 193 -28.20 13.50 -36.47
CA HIS A 193 -28.57 12.54 -37.52
C HIS A 193 -28.94 11.16 -36.95
N LEU A 194 -28.30 10.75 -35.86
CA LEU A 194 -28.63 9.56 -35.06
C LEU A 194 -29.91 9.70 -34.21
N GLY A 195 -30.56 10.87 -34.22
CA GLY A 195 -31.82 11.11 -33.52
C GLY A 195 -31.65 11.61 -32.07
N LEU A 196 -30.43 11.95 -31.65
CA LEU A 196 -30.11 12.48 -30.33
C LEU A 196 -30.02 14.01 -30.38
N ALA A 197 -30.68 14.69 -29.43
CA ALA A 197 -30.59 16.14 -29.31
C ALA A 197 -29.20 16.52 -28.80
N ALA A 198 -28.51 17.39 -29.56
CA ALA A 198 -27.13 17.76 -29.28
C ALA A 198 -26.90 19.27 -29.42
N ARG A 199 -26.01 19.83 -28.59
CA ARG A 199 -25.65 21.24 -28.58
C ARG A 199 -24.13 21.44 -28.60
N PHE A 200 -23.71 22.55 -29.22
CA PHE A 200 -22.33 22.99 -29.26
C PHE A 200 -22.02 23.77 -27.98
N VAL A 201 -20.91 23.43 -27.34
CA VAL A 201 -20.45 24.11 -26.13
C VAL A 201 -19.14 24.82 -26.40
N SER A 202 -19.05 26.10 -26.03
CA SER A 202 -17.81 26.84 -25.92
C SER A 202 -17.51 27.11 -24.46
N GLY A 203 -16.29 26.80 -24.03
CA GLY A 203 -15.91 26.89 -22.63
C GLY A 203 -14.42 27.04 -22.39
N TYR A 204 -14.03 26.96 -21.13
CA TYR A 204 -12.64 26.75 -20.75
C TYR A 204 -12.38 25.26 -20.57
N LEU A 205 -11.21 24.81 -21.03
CA LEU A 205 -10.63 23.55 -20.62
C LEU A 205 -9.46 23.84 -19.69
N ILE A 206 -9.50 23.30 -18.48
CA ILE A 206 -8.37 23.29 -17.55
C ILE A 206 -7.94 21.83 -17.41
N GLN A 207 -6.68 21.54 -17.72
CA GLN A 207 -6.10 20.22 -17.44
C GLN A 207 -4.88 20.41 -16.56
N LEU A 208 -4.93 19.76 -15.41
CA LEU A 208 -3.84 19.75 -14.44
C LEU A 208 -2.94 18.55 -14.71
N THR A 209 -1.64 18.73 -14.52
CA THR A 209 -0.70 17.62 -14.51
C THR A 209 -1.04 16.68 -13.36
N ALA A 210 -1.19 15.39 -13.68
CA ALA A 210 -1.41 14.35 -12.69
C ALA A 210 -0.22 14.26 -11.73
N ASP A 211 -0.49 14.01 -10.45
CA ASP A 211 0.57 13.85 -9.45
C ASP A 211 1.40 12.58 -9.69
N VAL A 212 0.73 11.51 -10.13
CA VAL A 212 1.33 10.21 -10.44
C VAL A 212 1.04 9.88 -11.91
N LYS A 213 2.08 9.48 -12.64
CA LYS A 213 1.93 9.05 -14.04
C LYS A 213 1.21 7.70 -14.09
N SER A 214 0.35 7.52 -15.09
CA SER A 214 -0.34 6.24 -15.26
C SER A 214 0.63 5.16 -15.75
N LEU A 215 0.49 3.94 -15.22
CA LEU A 215 1.15 2.75 -15.79
C LEU A 215 0.57 2.40 -17.15
N ASP A 216 -0.76 2.52 -17.27
CA ASP A 216 -1.52 2.19 -18.47
C ASP A 216 -2.28 3.44 -18.99
N GLY A 217 -2.17 3.73 -20.29
CA GLY A 217 -2.87 4.85 -20.92
C GLY A 217 -2.19 6.22 -20.77
N PRO A 218 -2.85 7.30 -21.22
CA PRO A 218 -2.26 8.64 -21.27
C PRO A 218 -2.18 9.28 -19.87
N SER A 219 -1.02 9.82 -19.49
CA SER A 219 -0.79 10.48 -18.19
C SER A 219 -1.27 11.94 -18.11
N GLY A 220 -2.12 12.38 -19.05
CA GLY A 220 -2.53 13.77 -19.15
C GLY A 220 -1.40 14.72 -19.60
N PRO A 221 -1.50 16.04 -19.33
CA PRO A 221 -0.54 17.01 -19.81
C PRO A 221 0.75 17.07 -18.96
N GLU A 222 1.89 17.34 -19.60
CA GLU A 222 3.19 17.48 -18.91
C GLU A 222 3.26 18.68 -17.95
N LYS A 223 2.44 19.70 -18.20
CA LYS A 223 2.30 20.90 -17.37
C LYS A 223 0.84 21.30 -17.28
N ASP A 224 0.47 21.96 -16.19
CA ASP A 224 -0.85 22.57 -16.07
C ASP A 224 -1.08 23.50 -17.26
N PHE A 225 -2.22 23.32 -17.92
CA PHE A 225 -2.58 24.14 -19.06
C PHE A 225 -4.05 24.49 -19.04
N THR A 226 -4.36 25.60 -19.72
CA THR A 226 -5.73 26.01 -19.99
C THR A 226 -5.83 26.61 -21.36
N ASP A 227 -6.97 26.42 -22.01
CA ASP A 227 -7.30 27.05 -23.28
C ASP A 227 -8.82 27.28 -23.39
N LEU A 228 -9.23 28.11 -24.34
CA LEU A 228 -10.59 28.11 -24.85
C LEU A 228 -10.82 26.81 -25.63
N HIS A 229 -11.91 26.13 -25.30
CA HIS A 229 -12.21 24.82 -25.85
C HIS A 229 -13.65 24.71 -26.31
N ALA A 230 -13.91 23.71 -27.14
CA ALA A 230 -15.25 23.39 -27.60
C ALA A 230 -15.50 21.89 -27.59
N TRP A 231 -16.71 21.50 -27.20
CA TRP A 231 -17.14 20.11 -27.13
C TRP A 231 -18.64 19.98 -27.46
N CYS A 232 -19.12 18.73 -27.53
CA CYS A 232 -20.52 18.41 -27.79
C CYS A 232 -21.23 18.06 -26.48
N GLU A 233 -22.46 18.52 -26.28
CA GLU A 233 -23.33 17.99 -25.24
C GLU A 233 -24.55 17.30 -25.85
N VAL A 234 -24.89 16.13 -25.33
CA VAL A 234 -26.03 15.31 -25.77
C VAL A 234 -27.05 15.23 -24.64
N TYR A 235 -28.33 15.43 -24.95
CA TYR A 235 -29.41 15.31 -23.98
C TYR A 235 -29.87 13.86 -23.86
N LEU A 236 -29.77 13.31 -22.65
CA LEU A 236 -30.20 11.97 -22.31
C LEU A 236 -31.36 12.04 -21.30
N PRO A 237 -32.51 11.38 -21.55
CA PRO A 237 -33.62 11.36 -20.59
C PRO A 237 -33.17 10.79 -19.24
N GLY A 238 -33.51 11.47 -18.14
CA GLY A 238 -33.07 11.13 -16.78
C GLY A 238 -31.74 11.78 -16.37
N ALA A 239 -30.79 11.90 -17.30
CA ALA A 239 -29.45 12.43 -17.02
C ALA A 239 -29.28 13.92 -17.35
N GLY A 240 -30.06 14.44 -18.31
CA GLY A 240 -29.93 15.79 -18.83
C GLY A 240 -28.82 15.92 -19.87
N TRP A 241 -28.17 17.09 -19.94
CA TRP A 241 -27.08 17.37 -20.88
C TRP A 241 -25.76 16.79 -20.39
N ILE A 242 -25.18 15.88 -21.18
CA ILE A 242 -23.90 15.22 -20.88
C ILE A 242 -22.86 15.58 -21.94
N GLY A 243 -21.67 16.01 -21.50
CA GLY A 243 -20.60 16.48 -22.37
C GLY A 243 -19.70 15.35 -22.89
N LEU A 244 -19.38 15.42 -24.18
CA LEU A 244 -18.45 14.55 -24.90
C LEU A 244 -17.42 15.40 -25.64
N ASP A 245 -16.14 15.11 -25.40
CA ASP A 245 -15.03 15.79 -26.04
C ASP A 245 -14.40 14.90 -27.13
N PRO A 246 -14.69 15.18 -28.42
CA PRO A 246 -14.15 14.38 -29.52
C PRO A 246 -12.66 14.62 -29.78
N THR A 247 -12.04 15.59 -29.11
CA THR A 247 -10.59 15.85 -29.23
C THR A 247 -9.76 14.97 -28.30
N SER A 248 -10.36 14.46 -27.22
CA SER A 248 -9.74 13.51 -26.30
C SER A 248 -10.35 12.11 -26.38
N GLY A 249 -11.53 11.97 -26.98
CA GLY A 249 -12.31 10.73 -26.96
C GLY A 249 -12.99 10.45 -25.63
N LEU A 250 -12.92 11.39 -24.68
CA LEU A 250 -13.43 11.23 -23.31
C LEU A 250 -14.73 12.02 -23.08
N PHE A 251 -15.44 11.69 -22.01
CA PHE A 251 -16.53 12.53 -21.50
C PHE A 251 -15.96 13.77 -20.80
N ALA A 252 -16.74 14.85 -20.79
CA ALA A 252 -16.37 16.10 -20.13
C ALA A 252 -16.31 15.93 -18.60
N GLY A 253 -15.18 16.29 -18.00
CA GLY A 253 -14.91 16.21 -16.56
C GLY A 253 -14.91 17.59 -15.88
N GLU A 254 -14.29 17.69 -14.71
CA GLU A 254 -14.19 18.94 -13.93
C GLU A 254 -13.40 20.06 -14.63
N GLY A 255 -12.51 19.69 -15.55
CA GLY A 255 -11.75 20.60 -16.39
C GLY A 255 -12.59 21.36 -17.42
N HIS A 256 -13.77 20.84 -17.78
CA HIS A 256 -14.63 21.39 -18.83
C HIS A 256 -15.63 22.37 -18.22
N ILE A 257 -15.28 23.66 -18.22
CA ILE A 257 -16.12 24.73 -17.64
C ILE A 257 -16.94 25.37 -18.77
N PRO A 258 -18.25 25.07 -18.91
CA PRO A 258 -19.08 25.63 -19.96
C PRO A 258 -19.24 27.13 -19.76
N LEU A 259 -19.08 27.91 -20.84
CA LEU A 259 -19.33 29.35 -20.85
C LEU A 259 -20.62 29.67 -21.62
N ALA A 260 -20.76 29.10 -22.82
CA ALA A 260 -21.95 29.23 -23.66
C ALA A 260 -22.29 27.90 -24.36
N CYS A 261 -23.53 27.45 -24.21
CA CYS A 261 -24.07 26.25 -24.84
C CYS A 261 -25.19 26.64 -25.80
N SER A 262 -25.10 26.23 -27.07
CA SER A 262 -26.01 26.68 -28.13
C SER A 262 -26.30 25.58 -29.16
N PRO A 263 -27.48 25.56 -29.80
CA PRO A 263 -27.73 24.70 -30.94
C PRO A 263 -26.88 25.05 -32.18
N ASP A 264 -26.32 26.25 -32.26
CA ASP A 264 -25.46 26.69 -33.37
C ASP A 264 -24.12 27.28 -32.85
N PRO A 265 -22.95 26.95 -33.46
CA PRO A 265 -21.65 27.43 -33.00
C PRO A 265 -21.52 28.96 -33.02
N THR A 266 -22.17 29.64 -33.96
CA THR A 266 -22.08 31.11 -34.10
C THR A 266 -22.64 31.84 -32.88
N SER A 267 -23.66 31.27 -32.24
CA SER A 267 -24.28 31.84 -31.04
C SER A 267 -23.51 31.51 -29.75
N ALA A 268 -22.56 30.57 -29.80
CA ALA A 268 -21.64 30.25 -28.71
C ALA A 268 -20.27 30.96 -28.84
N ALA A 269 -20.07 31.80 -29.85
CA ALA A 269 -18.79 32.48 -30.06
C ALA A 269 -18.41 33.35 -28.84
N PRO A 270 -17.16 33.24 -28.32
CA PRO A 270 -16.74 33.90 -27.08
C PRO A 270 -16.89 35.42 -27.08
N ILE A 271 -16.53 36.06 -28.20
CA ILE A 271 -16.67 37.50 -28.42
C ILE A 271 -17.25 37.72 -29.81
N THR A 272 -18.34 38.49 -29.91
CA THR A 272 -18.99 38.84 -31.17
C THR A 272 -19.40 40.30 -31.18
N GLY A 273 -19.27 41.00 -32.30
CA GLY A 273 -19.80 42.36 -32.44
C GLY A 273 -19.46 42.97 -33.79
N ALA A 274 -20.00 44.16 -34.02
CA ALA A 274 -19.73 44.92 -35.24
C ALA A 274 -18.54 45.85 -35.04
N LEU A 275 -17.66 45.95 -36.03
CA LEU A 275 -16.58 46.94 -36.06
C LEU A 275 -16.59 47.70 -37.39
N GLU A 276 -16.12 48.94 -37.36
CA GLU A 276 -15.77 49.68 -38.58
C GLU A 276 -14.67 48.95 -39.35
N LYS A 277 -14.64 49.05 -40.68
CA LYS A 277 -13.61 48.39 -41.49
C LYS A 277 -12.21 48.91 -41.14
N CYS A 278 -11.34 48.03 -40.66
CA CYS A 278 -9.97 48.32 -40.25
C CYS A 278 -9.08 47.09 -40.38
N GLU A 279 -7.77 47.28 -40.26
CA GLU A 279 -6.83 46.19 -40.06
C GLU A 279 -6.74 45.90 -38.56
N VAL A 280 -6.73 44.62 -38.18
CA VAL A 280 -6.67 44.21 -36.77
C VAL A 280 -5.50 43.27 -36.54
N THR A 281 -4.74 43.55 -35.49
CA THR A 281 -3.81 42.59 -34.90
C THR A 281 -4.40 42.09 -33.59
N PHE A 282 -4.26 40.80 -33.33
CA PHE A 282 -4.91 40.14 -32.20
C PHE A 282 -3.88 39.39 -31.37
N GLU A 283 -3.98 39.57 -30.05
CA GLU A 283 -3.17 38.89 -29.06
C GLU A 283 -4.09 38.13 -28.10
N HIS A 284 -3.67 36.92 -27.75
CA HIS A 284 -4.38 36.08 -26.81
C HIS A 284 -3.41 35.42 -25.86
N GLU A 285 -3.71 35.52 -24.57
CA GLU A 285 -2.93 34.92 -23.50
C GLU A 285 -3.89 34.25 -22.52
N MET A 286 -3.60 33.00 -22.18
CA MET A 286 -4.26 32.29 -21.10
C MET A 286 -3.24 31.69 -20.15
N LYS A 287 -3.52 31.79 -18.86
CA LYS A 287 -2.70 31.24 -17.80
C LYS A 287 -3.57 30.59 -16.74
N VAL A 288 -3.14 29.43 -16.28
CA VAL A 288 -3.67 28.78 -15.09
C VAL A 288 -2.59 28.72 -14.01
N THR A 289 -2.96 28.85 -12.75
CA THR A 289 -2.05 28.72 -11.62
C THR A 289 -2.79 28.09 -10.45
N ARG A 290 -2.21 27.06 -9.83
CA ARG A 290 -2.70 26.50 -8.57
C ARG A 290 -2.44 27.53 -7.47
N ILE A 291 -3.50 28.01 -6.81
CA ILE A 291 -3.40 29.03 -5.76
C ILE A 291 -3.63 28.47 -4.37
N TRP A 292 -4.27 27.31 -4.28
CA TRP A 292 -4.45 26.57 -3.03
C TRP A 292 -4.63 25.09 -3.36
N GLU A 293 -4.00 24.24 -2.55
CA GLU A 293 -4.06 22.79 -2.70
C GLU A 293 -4.34 22.18 -1.32
N ALA A 294 -5.41 21.41 -1.22
CA ALA A 294 -5.63 20.59 -0.02
C ALA A 294 -4.46 19.60 0.17
N PRO A 295 -4.05 19.29 1.42
CA PRO A 295 -3.14 18.18 1.69
C PRO A 295 -3.69 16.91 1.04
N ARG A 296 -2.86 16.17 0.31
CA ARG A 296 -3.28 14.96 -0.41
C ARG A 296 -2.18 13.93 -0.47
N VAL A 297 -2.57 12.67 -0.45
CA VAL A 297 -1.63 11.54 -0.35
C VAL A 297 -0.82 11.29 -1.62
N THR A 298 -1.34 11.70 -2.78
CA THR A 298 -0.67 11.54 -4.09
C THR A 298 0.51 12.49 -4.28
N LYS A 299 0.49 13.65 -3.58
CA LYS A 299 1.58 14.63 -3.56
C LYS A 299 1.65 15.29 -2.18
N PRO A 300 2.17 14.57 -1.17
CA PRO A 300 2.02 14.96 0.24
C PRO A 300 2.89 16.13 0.65
N TYR A 301 3.95 16.43 -0.10
CA TYR A 301 4.93 17.48 0.21
C TYR A 301 5.24 18.32 -1.03
N SER A 302 5.39 19.63 -0.83
CA SER A 302 6.14 20.48 -1.76
C SER A 302 7.63 20.13 -1.74
N GLU A 303 8.36 20.46 -2.81
CA GLU A 303 9.81 20.23 -2.88
C GLU A 303 10.56 20.93 -1.74
N GLN A 304 10.15 22.16 -1.39
CA GLN A 304 10.74 22.88 -0.25
C GLN A 304 10.52 22.14 1.09
N GLN A 305 9.29 21.66 1.35
CA GLN A 305 9.02 20.90 2.58
C GLN A 305 9.83 19.61 2.61
N TRP A 306 9.97 18.93 1.47
CA TRP A 306 10.76 17.70 1.38
C TRP A 306 12.25 17.96 1.64
N ASP A 307 12.82 19.03 1.08
CA ASP A 307 14.21 19.44 1.34
C ASP A 307 14.45 19.76 2.83
N GLU A 308 13.47 20.37 3.51
CA GLU A 308 13.53 20.62 4.95
C GLU A 308 13.52 19.30 5.76
N ILE A 309 12.66 18.35 5.39
CA ILE A 309 12.58 17.01 6.00
C ILE A 309 13.90 16.26 5.83
N VAL A 310 14.45 16.24 4.60
CA VAL A 310 15.73 15.56 4.31
C VAL A 310 16.87 16.16 5.11
N ARG A 311 16.97 17.49 5.16
CA ARG A 311 18.01 18.18 5.93
C ARG A 311 17.90 17.87 7.43
N LEU A 312 16.69 17.78 7.96
CA LEU A 312 16.49 17.39 9.36
C LEU A 312 16.89 15.94 9.62
N GLY A 313 16.59 15.03 8.68
CA GLY A 313 17.05 13.64 8.72
C GLY A 313 18.57 13.54 8.85
N HIS A 314 19.32 14.29 8.03
CA HIS A 314 20.78 14.36 8.13
C HIS A 314 21.27 14.94 9.47
N ALA A 315 20.59 15.96 9.99
CA ALA A 315 20.94 16.56 11.28
C ALA A 315 20.75 15.58 12.45
N ILE A 316 19.63 14.84 12.46
CA ILE A 316 19.35 13.82 13.48
C ILE A 316 20.36 12.68 13.39
N ASP A 317 20.69 12.23 12.19
CA ASP A 317 21.75 11.22 11.99
C ASP A 317 23.11 11.67 12.52
N GLY A 318 23.45 12.95 12.35
CA GLY A 318 24.64 13.54 12.96
C GLY A 318 24.64 13.38 14.49
N GLU A 319 23.53 13.69 15.15
CA GLU A 319 23.36 13.57 16.60
C GLU A 319 23.35 12.10 17.08
N LEU A 320 22.67 11.20 16.35
CA LEU A 320 22.66 9.76 16.65
C LEU A 320 24.07 9.17 16.61
N ASN A 321 24.90 9.62 15.66
CA ASN A 321 26.29 9.23 15.55
C ASN A 321 27.17 9.84 16.65
N GLU A 322 27.00 11.14 16.94
CA GLU A 322 27.72 11.84 18.02
C GLU A 322 27.50 11.16 19.39
N HIS A 323 26.28 10.68 19.65
CA HIS A 323 25.91 10.04 20.91
C HIS A 323 26.02 8.50 20.91
N ASP A 324 26.62 7.91 19.87
CA ASP A 324 26.83 6.47 19.72
C ASP A 324 25.55 5.64 19.94
N VAL A 325 24.42 6.06 19.36
CA VAL A 325 23.13 5.36 19.49
C VAL A 325 23.13 4.02 18.72
N ARG A 326 23.86 3.96 17.59
CA ARG A 326 23.97 2.79 16.70
C ARG A 326 22.61 2.30 16.16
N LEU A 327 21.69 3.23 15.94
CA LEU A 327 20.35 2.92 15.45
C LEU A 327 20.39 2.38 14.01
N THR A 328 19.81 1.20 13.81
CA THR A 328 19.38 0.71 12.50
C THR A 328 17.87 0.72 12.42
N GLN A 329 17.35 0.91 11.22
CA GLN A 329 15.91 1.01 10.98
C GLN A 329 15.53 0.36 9.67
N GLY A 330 14.52 -0.50 9.70
CA GLY A 330 13.91 -1.12 8.52
C GLY A 330 12.40 -1.20 8.69
N GLY A 331 11.76 -1.97 7.81
CA GLY A 331 10.33 -2.19 7.90
C GLY A 331 9.85 -3.43 7.16
N GLU A 332 8.59 -3.73 7.37
CA GLU A 332 7.83 -4.81 6.73
C GLU A 332 6.63 -4.23 5.95
N PRO A 333 6.89 -3.38 4.92
CA PRO A 333 5.84 -2.83 4.08
C PRO A 333 5.09 -3.92 3.33
N THR A 334 3.80 -3.68 3.13
CA THR A 334 2.89 -4.61 2.46
C THR A 334 2.29 -3.99 1.20
N PHE A 335 2.03 -4.84 0.21
CA PHE A 335 1.53 -4.43 -1.11
C PHE A 335 0.40 -5.35 -1.60
N VAL A 336 -0.46 -4.82 -2.47
CA VAL A 336 -1.53 -5.54 -3.16
C VAL A 336 -1.52 -5.30 -4.67
N SER A 337 -2.19 -6.16 -5.44
CA SER A 337 -2.29 -5.99 -6.90
C SER A 337 -3.04 -4.71 -7.28
N VAL A 338 -2.56 -4.04 -8.33
CA VAL A 338 -3.27 -2.95 -9.01
C VAL A 338 -4.34 -3.50 -9.97
N ASP A 339 -4.15 -4.72 -10.48
CA ASP A 339 -4.95 -5.29 -11.56
C ASP A 339 -6.18 -6.04 -11.08
N ASP A 340 -6.09 -6.63 -9.90
CA ASP A 340 -7.12 -7.48 -9.33
C ASP A 340 -7.30 -7.14 -7.85
N ALA A 341 -8.05 -6.07 -7.59
CA ALA A 341 -8.36 -5.66 -6.22
C ALA A 341 -9.39 -6.57 -5.53
N GLU A 342 -10.10 -7.41 -6.30
CA GLU A 342 -11.22 -8.24 -5.81
C GLU A 342 -10.82 -9.69 -5.56
N GLY A 343 -9.74 -10.16 -6.18
CA GLY A 343 -9.24 -11.51 -6.01
C GLY A 343 -9.06 -11.90 -4.54
N ASP A 344 -9.43 -13.15 -4.22
CA ASP A 344 -9.35 -13.69 -2.87
C ASP A 344 -7.92 -13.57 -2.30
N GLU A 345 -6.90 -13.74 -3.13
CA GLU A 345 -5.49 -13.62 -2.73
C GLU A 345 -5.10 -12.21 -2.23
N TRP A 346 -5.87 -11.18 -2.58
CA TRP A 346 -5.65 -9.78 -2.16
C TRP A 346 -6.62 -9.32 -1.07
N ASN A 347 -7.55 -10.17 -0.65
CA ASN A 347 -8.54 -9.84 0.39
C ASN A 347 -8.53 -10.80 1.59
N THR A 348 -8.39 -12.11 1.37
CA THR A 348 -8.54 -13.13 2.43
C THR A 348 -7.50 -14.24 2.34
N ALA A 349 -7.20 -14.75 1.16
CA ALA A 349 -6.29 -15.87 0.97
C ALA A 349 -4.82 -15.43 1.06
N ALA A 350 -4.00 -16.31 1.62
CA ALA A 350 -2.55 -16.09 1.68
C ALA A 350 -1.91 -16.29 0.31
N MET A 351 -2.39 -17.25 -0.47
CA MET A 351 -1.80 -17.68 -1.75
C MET A 351 -2.78 -17.41 -2.89
N GLY A 352 -2.26 -17.36 -4.11
CA GLY A 352 -3.07 -17.30 -5.32
C GLY A 352 -2.19 -17.29 -6.58
N PRO A 353 -2.84 -17.27 -7.76
CA PRO A 353 -2.18 -17.48 -9.03
C PRO A 353 -1.21 -16.35 -9.41
N ASP A 354 -1.56 -15.09 -9.11
CA ASP A 354 -0.76 -13.94 -9.53
C ASP A 354 0.20 -13.44 -8.47
N LYS A 355 -0.05 -13.70 -7.18
CA LYS A 355 0.78 -13.19 -6.08
C LYS A 355 2.25 -13.60 -6.22
N LYS A 356 2.54 -14.87 -6.56
CA LYS A 356 3.93 -15.33 -6.76
C LYS A 356 4.57 -14.63 -7.97
N ARG A 357 3.85 -14.51 -9.08
CA ARG A 357 4.34 -13.88 -10.33
C ARG A 357 4.70 -12.41 -10.12
N LEU A 358 3.80 -11.62 -9.53
CA LEU A 358 4.05 -10.20 -9.22
C LEU A 358 5.18 -10.03 -8.21
N SER A 359 5.24 -10.90 -7.20
CA SER A 359 6.32 -10.90 -6.19
C SER A 359 7.68 -11.25 -6.79
N THR A 360 7.73 -12.13 -7.78
CA THR A 360 8.97 -12.45 -8.51
C THR A 360 9.44 -11.27 -9.37
N ASP A 361 8.55 -10.51 -10.01
CA ASP A 361 8.96 -9.28 -10.71
C ASP A 361 9.55 -8.24 -9.73
N LEU A 362 8.88 -8.02 -8.60
CA LEU A 362 9.38 -7.15 -7.54
C LEU A 362 10.73 -7.64 -7.01
N TYR A 363 10.86 -8.94 -6.76
CA TYR A 363 12.11 -9.57 -6.33
C TYR A 363 13.26 -9.23 -7.28
N HIS A 364 13.07 -9.38 -8.59
CA HIS A 364 14.13 -9.12 -9.56
C HIS A 364 14.53 -7.64 -9.59
N ARG A 365 13.57 -6.71 -9.47
CA ARG A 365 13.87 -5.27 -9.39
C ARG A 365 14.71 -4.93 -8.16
N LEU A 366 14.31 -5.41 -6.98
CA LEU A 366 15.05 -5.20 -5.74
C LEU A 366 16.44 -5.85 -5.78
N ARG A 367 16.53 -7.08 -6.30
CA ARG A 367 17.80 -7.79 -6.48
C ARG A 367 18.75 -6.99 -7.37
N ASN A 368 18.27 -6.47 -8.50
CA ASN A 368 19.11 -5.73 -9.44
C ASN A 368 19.71 -4.46 -8.81
N LYS A 369 19.02 -3.83 -7.86
CA LYS A 369 19.55 -2.68 -7.11
C LYS A 369 20.51 -3.10 -6.00
N TYR A 370 20.08 -3.97 -5.08
CA TYR A 370 20.80 -4.20 -3.82
C TYR A 370 21.81 -5.35 -3.88
N GLY A 371 21.48 -6.42 -4.60
CA GLY A 371 22.25 -7.66 -4.60
C GLY A 371 22.38 -8.27 -6.00
N PRO A 372 22.94 -7.57 -7.01
CA PRO A 372 23.06 -8.10 -8.37
C PRO A 372 23.92 -9.37 -8.43
N ASN A 373 24.87 -9.52 -7.48
CA ASN A 373 25.71 -10.70 -7.25
C ASN A 373 25.32 -11.45 -5.96
N GLY A 374 24.10 -11.24 -5.50
CA GLY A 374 23.52 -11.91 -4.34
C GLY A 374 23.03 -13.31 -4.69
N LEU A 375 23.00 -14.16 -3.67
CA LEU A 375 22.44 -15.50 -3.71
C LEU A 375 20.91 -15.44 -3.80
N VAL A 376 20.35 -16.15 -4.78
CA VAL A 376 18.90 -16.33 -4.92
C VAL A 376 18.48 -17.60 -4.20
N HIS A 377 17.50 -17.50 -3.31
CA HIS A 377 16.98 -18.65 -2.57
C HIS A 377 15.45 -18.58 -2.49
N PHE A 378 14.77 -19.41 -3.28
CA PHE A 378 13.31 -19.50 -3.35
C PHE A 378 12.85 -20.76 -2.63
N GLY A 379 12.37 -20.60 -1.40
CA GLY A 379 12.09 -21.72 -0.50
C GLY A 379 10.69 -21.68 0.10
N GLN A 380 10.50 -22.54 1.11
CA GLN A 380 9.31 -22.54 1.94
C GLN A 380 9.40 -21.44 3.01
N GLY A 381 8.32 -20.67 3.15
CA GLY A 381 8.10 -19.68 4.19
C GLY A 381 7.37 -20.26 5.40
N LYS A 382 6.59 -19.42 6.09
CA LYS A 382 5.84 -19.82 7.29
C LYS A 382 4.77 -20.88 6.94
N TRP A 383 4.52 -21.78 7.89
CA TRP A 383 3.45 -22.78 7.82
C TRP A 383 2.49 -22.58 8.98
N TYR A 384 1.22 -22.28 8.68
CA TYR A 384 0.21 -22.05 9.71
C TYR A 384 -0.69 -23.29 9.92
N PRO A 385 -1.18 -23.54 11.15
CA PRO A 385 -2.12 -24.63 11.41
C PRO A 385 -3.35 -24.55 10.50
N GLY A 386 -3.67 -25.66 9.83
CA GLY A 386 -4.80 -25.75 8.89
C GLY A 386 -4.43 -25.57 7.42
N GLU A 387 -3.25 -25.05 7.10
CA GLU A 387 -2.73 -25.01 5.72
C GLU A 387 -2.09 -26.35 5.34
N GLN A 388 -2.33 -26.86 4.12
CA GLN A 388 -1.79 -28.15 3.66
C GLN A 388 -0.29 -28.07 3.32
N LEU A 389 0.17 -26.93 2.84
CA LEU A 389 1.57 -26.67 2.50
C LEU A 389 2.05 -25.38 3.16
N PRO A 390 3.36 -25.27 3.48
CA PRO A 390 3.96 -23.99 3.80
C PRO A 390 3.87 -23.04 2.61
N ARG A 391 3.82 -21.75 2.91
CA ARG A 391 3.82 -20.68 1.90
C ARG A 391 5.18 -20.59 1.20
N TRP A 392 5.30 -19.84 0.11
CA TRP A 392 6.62 -19.58 -0.52
C TRP A 392 7.34 -18.40 0.14
N SER A 393 8.66 -18.32 -0.02
CA SER A 393 9.50 -17.18 0.40
C SER A 393 10.55 -16.91 -0.68
N LEU A 394 10.60 -15.67 -1.18
CA LEU A 394 11.58 -15.23 -2.17
C LEU A 394 12.66 -14.42 -1.46
N ASN A 395 13.88 -14.96 -1.37
CA ASN A 395 14.96 -14.36 -0.60
C ASN A 395 16.17 -14.04 -1.47
N CYS A 396 16.79 -12.89 -1.22
CA CYS A 396 18.10 -12.54 -1.76
C CYS A 396 19.08 -12.29 -0.61
N TYR A 397 20.25 -12.93 -0.64
CA TYR A 397 21.31 -12.75 0.35
C TYR A 397 22.57 -12.18 -0.32
N TRP A 398 23.22 -11.18 0.28
CA TRP A 398 24.49 -10.64 -0.21
C TRP A 398 25.43 -10.26 0.93
N ARG A 399 26.73 -10.27 0.66
CA ARG A 399 27.75 -9.95 1.67
C ARG A 399 27.95 -8.44 1.79
N LYS A 400 28.11 -7.97 3.03
CA LYS A 400 28.39 -6.55 3.34
C LYS A 400 29.78 -6.09 2.87
N ASP A 401 30.71 -7.02 2.68
CA ASP A 401 32.06 -6.73 2.19
C ASP A 401 32.14 -6.54 0.66
N GLY A 402 31.02 -6.70 -0.06
CA GLY A 402 30.94 -6.52 -1.51
C GLY A 402 31.43 -7.72 -2.32
N GLU A 403 31.94 -8.78 -1.69
CA GLU A 403 32.30 -10.02 -2.38
C GLU A 403 31.02 -10.75 -2.87
N PRO A 404 31.05 -11.35 -4.07
CA PRO A 404 29.88 -12.05 -4.59
C PRO A 404 29.59 -13.32 -3.77
N MET A 405 28.31 -13.54 -3.46
CA MET A 405 27.83 -14.88 -3.06
C MET A 405 27.56 -15.74 -4.30
N TRP A 406 27.14 -15.09 -5.39
CA TRP A 406 26.92 -15.69 -6.70
C TRP A 406 27.44 -14.74 -7.79
N SER A 407 28.42 -15.17 -8.56
CA SER A 407 29.15 -14.35 -9.53
C SER A 407 28.59 -14.35 -10.95
N ARG A 408 27.77 -15.35 -11.32
CA ARG A 408 27.23 -15.56 -12.68
C ARG A 408 25.70 -15.47 -12.73
N PRO A 409 25.10 -14.26 -12.81
CA PRO A 409 23.64 -14.11 -12.76
C PRO A 409 22.85 -14.92 -13.80
N GLU A 410 23.45 -15.20 -14.96
CA GLU A 410 22.91 -16.02 -16.04
C GLU A 410 22.70 -17.50 -15.67
N LEU A 411 23.36 -17.97 -14.61
CA LEU A 411 23.22 -19.34 -14.07
C LEU A 411 22.13 -19.46 -13.00
N ILE A 412 21.40 -18.38 -12.71
CA ILE A 412 20.21 -18.43 -11.87
C ILE A 412 19.02 -18.78 -12.75
N ALA A 413 18.30 -19.84 -12.40
CA ALA A 413 17.13 -20.27 -13.15
C ALA A 413 15.96 -19.28 -13.02
N ASP A 414 15.09 -19.27 -14.03
CA ASP A 414 13.89 -18.43 -14.10
C ASP A 414 12.67 -19.35 -14.28
N GLU A 415 11.80 -19.41 -13.27
CA GLU A 415 10.61 -20.27 -13.27
C GLU A 415 9.59 -19.90 -14.38
N SER A 416 9.66 -18.69 -14.93
CA SER A 416 8.77 -18.23 -16.01
C SER A 416 9.20 -18.73 -17.39
N LYS A 417 10.44 -19.23 -17.54
CA LYS A 417 10.98 -19.69 -18.81
C LYS A 417 11.00 -21.22 -18.88
N PRO A 418 10.64 -21.81 -20.02
CA PRO A 418 10.74 -23.26 -20.19
C PRO A 418 12.21 -23.69 -20.12
N GLY A 419 12.54 -24.51 -19.12
CA GLY A 419 13.86 -25.11 -18.96
C GLY A 419 13.97 -26.51 -19.59
N LYS A 420 15.14 -27.14 -19.47
CA LYS A 420 15.44 -28.48 -20.03
C LYS A 420 15.96 -29.48 -19.01
N ALA A 421 15.97 -29.13 -17.72
CA ALA A 421 16.44 -30.03 -16.67
C ALA A 421 15.52 -31.25 -16.54
N ASP A 422 16.13 -32.43 -16.45
CA ASP A 422 15.48 -33.71 -16.17
C ASP A 422 16.18 -34.42 -15.00
N ASP A 423 15.76 -35.66 -14.70
CA ASP A 423 16.34 -36.43 -13.60
C ASP A 423 17.83 -36.77 -13.86
N LEU A 424 18.22 -37.05 -15.10
CA LEU A 424 19.61 -37.34 -15.45
C LEU A 424 20.51 -36.13 -15.21
N VAL A 425 20.05 -34.94 -15.60
CA VAL A 425 20.72 -33.67 -15.31
C VAL A 425 20.86 -33.48 -13.79
N ALA A 426 19.78 -33.71 -13.02
CA ALA A 426 19.83 -33.57 -11.57
C ALA A 426 20.87 -34.50 -10.90
N GLY A 427 20.93 -35.77 -11.32
CA GLY A 427 21.90 -36.72 -10.79
C GLY A 427 23.35 -36.39 -11.19
N ASN A 428 23.57 -35.98 -12.43
CA ASN A 428 24.89 -35.55 -12.91
C ASN A 428 25.36 -34.27 -12.21
N PHE A 429 24.44 -33.35 -11.95
CA PHE A 429 24.73 -32.11 -11.23
C PHE A 429 25.23 -32.39 -9.81
N LEU A 430 24.53 -33.22 -9.01
CA LEU A 430 25.01 -33.54 -7.66
C LEU A 430 26.34 -34.29 -7.63
N ARG A 431 26.62 -35.14 -8.63
CA ARG A 431 27.94 -35.77 -8.76
C ARG A 431 29.03 -34.74 -9.03
N GLY A 432 28.75 -33.76 -9.88
CA GLY A 432 29.64 -32.62 -10.11
C GLY A 432 29.91 -31.82 -8.83
N VAL A 433 28.87 -31.55 -8.03
CA VAL A 433 29.03 -30.87 -6.73
C VAL A 433 29.88 -31.71 -5.77
N ALA A 434 29.64 -33.02 -5.69
CA ALA A 434 30.44 -33.95 -4.89
C ALA A 434 31.92 -33.90 -5.30
N ASP A 435 32.21 -33.95 -6.60
CA ASP A 435 33.57 -33.87 -7.12
C ASP A 435 34.29 -32.57 -6.75
N LYS A 436 33.59 -31.43 -6.79
CA LYS A 436 34.12 -30.10 -6.41
C LYS A 436 34.42 -30.03 -4.92
N LEU A 437 33.58 -30.62 -4.07
CA LEU A 437 33.77 -30.68 -2.62
C LEU A 437 34.76 -31.77 -2.17
N GLY A 438 35.33 -32.55 -3.09
CA GLY A 438 36.23 -33.67 -2.77
C GLY A 438 35.52 -34.89 -2.16
N LEU A 439 34.21 -35.00 -2.36
CA LEU A 439 33.36 -36.09 -1.88
C LEU A 439 33.25 -37.19 -2.94
N ALA A 440 33.04 -38.43 -2.48
CA ALA A 440 32.93 -39.60 -3.34
C ALA A 440 31.56 -39.58 -4.10
N PRO A 441 31.53 -39.38 -5.44
CA PRO A 441 30.28 -39.20 -6.19
C PRO A 441 29.38 -40.45 -6.24
N GLU A 442 29.91 -41.62 -5.91
CA GLU A 442 29.17 -42.89 -5.86
C GLU A 442 28.07 -42.92 -4.78
N TYR A 443 28.12 -42.01 -3.80
CA TYR A 443 27.09 -41.90 -2.77
C TYR A 443 25.91 -41.00 -3.18
N VAL A 444 25.91 -40.46 -4.40
CA VAL A 444 24.72 -39.83 -4.99
C VAL A 444 23.75 -40.93 -5.44
N PHE A 445 22.56 -40.97 -4.86
CA PHE A 445 21.54 -41.99 -5.18
C PHE A 445 20.18 -41.38 -5.52
N PRO A 446 19.37 -42.07 -6.36
CA PRO A 446 18.03 -41.60 -6.72
C PRO A 446 17.02 -41.81 -5.60
N ALA A 447 16.03 -40.91 -5.52
CA ALA A 447 14.83 -41.06 -4.70
C ALA A 447 13.57 -41.10 -5.56
N TYR A 448 12.54 -41.73 -5.01
CA TYR A 448 11.29 -42.05 -5.70
C TYR A 448 10.10 -41.66 -4.84
N GLU A 449 8.97 -41.33 -5.48
CA GLU A 449 7.69 -41.23 -4.79
C GLU A 449 7.31 -42.56 -4.10
N ASP A 450 6.63 -42.49 -2.95
CA ASP A 450 6.23 -43.68 -2.18
C ASP A 450 5.13 -44.49 -2.91
N VAL A 451 5.58 -45.50 -3.65
CA VAL A 451 4.75 -46.41 -4.42
C VAL A 451 3.66 -47.06 -3.56
N PHE A 452 3.98 -47.46 -2.32
CA PHE A 452 3.02 -48.15 -1.46
C PHE A 452 1.93 -47.20 -0.98
N TYR A 453 2.28 -45.97 -0.63
CA TYR A 453 1.31 -44.93 -0.28
C TYR A 453 0.34 -44.68 -1.44
N TYR A 454 0.85 -44.41 -2.65
CA TYR A 454 -0.01 -44.05 -3.77
C TYR A 454 -0.85 -45.22 -4.27
N MET A 455 -0.34 -46.46 -4.26
CA MET A 455 -1.16 -47.67 -4.53
C MET A 455 -2.26 -47.87 -3.48
N TRP A 456 -1.95 -47.61 -2.20
CA TRP A 456 -2.96 -47.67 -1.14
C TRP A 456 -4.02 -46.57 -1.31
N ARG A 457 -3.62 -45.36 -1.72
CA ARG A 457 -4.54 -44.25 -2.01
C ARG A 457 -5.44 -44.55 -3.20
N GLU A 458 -4.89 -45.01 -4.31
CA GLU A 458 -5.65 -45.44 -5.50
C GLU A 458 -6.70 -46.48 -5.14
N ARG A 459 -6.33 -47.51 -4.37
CA ARG A 459 -7.27 -48.54 -3.92
C ARG A 459 -8.43 -47.99 -3.07
N ARG A 460 -8.24 -46.86 -2.39
CA ARG A 460 -9.26 -46.22 -1.55
C ARG A 460 -10.17 -45.26 -2.31
N LEU A 461 -9.88 -44.97 -3.57
CA LEU A 461 -10.76 -44.16 -4.40
C LEU A 461 -12.12 -44.87 -4.58
N PRO A 462 -13.23 -44.12 -4.71
CA PRO A 462 -14.53 -44.67 -5.08
C PRO A 462 -14.43 -45.57 -6.31
N ALA A 463 -15.22 -46.65 -6.34
CA ALA A 463 -15.13 -47.66 -7.41
C ALA A 463 -15.47 -47.14 -8.83
N ASN A 464 -16.00 -45.92 -8.93
CA ASN A 464 -16.43 -45.27 -10.17
C ASN A 464 -15.57 -44.06 -10.56
N VAL A 465 -14.41 -43.87 -9.93
CA VAL A 465 -13.43 -42.83 -10.29
C VAL A 465 -12.06 -43.46 -10.52
N ASP A 466 -11.17 -42.72 -11.18
CA ASP A 466 -9.83 -43.16 -11.55
C ASP A 466 -8.79 -42.12 -11.08
N PRO A 467 -7.51 -42.47 -10.82
CA PRO A 467 -6.51 -41.50 -10.37
C PRO A 467 -6.33 -40.26 -11.25
N PHE A 468 -6.66 -40.32 -12.54
CA PHE A 468 -6.63 -39.19 -13.47
C PHE A 468 -7.88 -38.28 -13.40
N ASP A 469 -8.97 -38.73 -12.76
CA ASP A 469 -10.15 -37.93 -12.38
C ASP A 469 -10.71 -38.41 -11.03
N ALA A 470 -9.94 -38.20 -9.95
CA ALA A 470 -10.22 -38.83 -8.66
C ALA A 470 -11.46 -38.26 -7.92
N ARG A 471 -12.04 -37.15 -8.42
CA ARG A 471 -13.21 -36.44 -7.83
C ARG A 471 -13.15 -36.26 -6.30
N LEU A 472 -11.95 -36.13 -5.74
CA LEU A 472 -11.74 -35.87 -4.32
C LEU A 472 -12.15 -34.43 -3.98
N ASP A 473 -12.73 -34.21 -2.80
CA ASP A 473 -13.07 -32.86 -2.33
C ASP A 473 -11.82 -31.97 -2.21
N ASP A 474 -10.66 -32.57 -1.90
CA ASP A 474 -9.35 -31.92 -1.89
C ASP A 474 -8.79 -31.84 -3.33
N GLU A 475 -8.75 -30.63 -3.88
CA GLU A 475 -8.25 -30.33 -5.22
C GLU A 475 -6.74 -30.58 -5.36
N MET A 476 -5.94 -30.20 -4.36
CA MET A 476 -4.49 -30.37 -4.38
C MET A 476 -4.10 -31.85 -4.35
N GLU A 477 -4.80 -32.66 -3.55
CA GLU A 477 -4.58 -34.10 -3.51
C GLU A 477 -4.99 -34.76 -4.85
N ARG A 478 -6.03 -34.23 -5.53
CA ARG A 478 -6.44 -34.68 -6.86
C ARG A 478 -5.37 -34.39 -7.90
N GLU A 479 -4.83 -33.17 -7.92
CA GLU A 479 -3.72 -32.79 -8.82
C GLU A 479 -2.46 -33.61 -8.55
N ARG A 480 -2.14 -33.85 -7.27
CA ARG A 480 -0.99 -34.67 -6.88
C ARG A 480 -1.11 -36.10 -7.40
N LEU A 481 -2.26 -36.74 -7.23
CA LEU A 481 -2.51 -38.08 -7.76
C LEU A 481 -2.36 -38.08 -9.29
N MET A 482 -3.00 -37.14 -9.98
CA MET A 482 -2.88 -37.02 -11.43
C MET A 482 -1.41 -36.90 -11.86
N LYS A 483 -0.66 -35.98 -11.24
CA LYS A 483 0.77 -35.76 -11.53
C LYS A 483 1.61 -37.02 -11.33
N VAL A 484 1.49 -37.67 -10.17
CA VAL A 484 2.30 -38.86 -9.83
C VAL A 484 2.00 -40.04 -10.75
N PHE A 485 0.73 -40.31 -11.04
CA PHE A 485 0.33 -41.40 -11.94
C PHE A 485 0.66 -41.10 -13.41
N THR A 486 0.62 -39.83 -13.84
CA THR A 486 1.09 -39.41 -15.17
C THR A 486 2.60 -39.57 -15.33
N GLN A 487 3.38 -39.22 -14.30
CA GLN A 487 4.85 -39.35 -14.31
C GLN A 487 5.31 -40.81 -14.19
N GLY A 488 4.52 -41.66 -13.53
CA GLY A 488 4.80 -43.07 -13.30
C GLY A 488 5.59 -43.34 -12.02
N LEU A 489 5.15 -44.32 -11.23
CA LEU A 489 5.68 -44.64 -9.90
C LEU A 489 7.11 -45.21 -9.89
N ALA A 490 7.65 -45.61 -11.04
CA ALA A 490 9.02 -46.11 -11.17
C ALA A 490 10.03 -45.01 -11.55
N THR A 491 9.56 -43.81 -11.85
CA THR A 491 10.37 -42.67 -12.30
C THR A 491 11.13 -42.04 -11.13
N VAL A 492 12.36 -41.60 -11.39
CA VAL A 492 13.18 -40.91 -10.39
C VAL A 492 12.60 -39.52 -10.15
N SER A 493 12.29 -39.19 -8.89
CA SER A 493 11.84 -37.85 -8.51
C SER A 493 13.00 -36.86 -8.43
N GLY A 494 14.16 -37.33 -7.97
CA GLY A 494 15.36 -36.53 -7.82
C GLY A 494 16.50 -37.35 -7.22
N TYR A 495 17.61 -36.70 -6.92
CA TYR A 495 18.81 -37.34 -6.36
C TYR A 495 19.17 -36.72 -5.02
N ALA A 496 19.72 -37.53 -4.11
CA ALA A 496 20.24 -37.09 -2.83
C ALA A 496 21.74 -37.38 -2.71
N LEU A 497 22.46 -36.44 -2.09
CA LEU A 497 23.85 -36.56 -1.68
C LEU A 497 23.93 -36.38 -0.15
N PRO A 498 24.16 -37.46 0.61
CA PRO A 498 24.48 -37.34 2.02
C PRO A 498 25.72 -36.48 2.23
N ILE A 499 25.61 -35.43 3.02
CA ILE A 499 26.71 -34.51 3.26
C ILE A 499 26.65 -33.98 4.68
N THR A 500 27.78 -33.93 5.35
CA THR A 500 27.92 -33.29 6.66
C THR A 500 29.36 -32.79 6.82
N ARG A 501 29.58 -31.87 7.76
CA ARG A 501 30.92 -31.40 8.12
C ARG A 501 31.47 -32.30 9.23
N ASN A 502 32.71 -32.78 9.08
CA ASN A 502 33.35 -33.54 10.15
C ASN A 502 33.77 -32.58 11.27
N ALA A 503 33.18 -32.72 12.46
CA ALA A 503 33.44 -31.84 13.60
C ALA A 503 34.89 -31.85 14.11
N VAL A 504 35.69 -32.86 13.76
CA VAL A 504 37.09 -33.00 14.20
C VAL A 504 38.08 -32.51 13.13
N SER A 505 37.92 -32.95 11.87
CA SER A 505 38.82 -32.54 10.79
C SER A 505 38.45 -31.21 10.14
N GLY A 506 37.19 -30.78 10.25
CA GLY A 506 36.67 -29.61 9.55
C GLY A 506 36.49 -29.83 8.04
N GLU A 507 36.61 -31.07 7.55
CA GLU A 507 36.44 -31.40 6.13
C GLU A 507 35.02 -31.86 5.83
N TRP A 508 34.58 -31.70 4.58
CA TRP A 508 33.32 -32.29 4.10
C TRP A 508 33.43 -33.81 4.08
N GLN A 509 32.38 -34.50 4.54
CA GLN A 509 32.31 -35.95 4.49
C GLN A 509 30.96 -36.44 3.97
N THR A 510 31.01 -37.57 3.25
CA THR A 510 29.85 -38.28 2.72
C THR A 510 29.97 -39.78 3.04
N GLY A 511 28.88 -40.52 2.85
CA GLY A 511 28.84 -41.96 3.07
C GLY A 511 27.51 -42.57 2.66
N PRO A 512 27.42 -43.91 2.65
CA PRO A 512 26.20 -44.60 2.26
C PRO A 512 25.08 -44.38 3.29
N TRP A 513 23.86 -44.22 2.79
CA TRP A 513 22.66 -44.33 3.61
C TRP A 513 22.22 -45.79 3.72
N PHE A 514 21.82 -46.22 4.92
CA PHE A 514 21.45 -47.60 5.21
C PHE A 514 19.94 -47.70 5.43
N LEU A 515 19.19 -47.44 4.38
CA LEU A 515 17.73 -47.45 4.40
C LEU A 515 17.18 -48.88 4.57
N ARG A 516 15.95 -48.98 5.07
CA ARG A 516 15.26 -50.27 5.28
C ARG A 516 14.82 -50.92 3.98
N SER A 517 14.44 -50.12 2.98
CA SER A 517 14.10 -50.55 1.61
C SER A 517 15.33 -50.50 0.70
N GLU A 518 15.30 -51.25 -0.41
CA GLU A 518 16.35 -51.21 -1.43
C GLU A 518 16.43 -49.87 -2.18
N ARG A 519 15.37 -49.04 -2.10
CA ARG A 519 15.27 -47.70 -2.71
C ARG A 519 14.96 -46.63 -1.66
N CYS A 520 15.32 -45.38 -1.94
CA CYS A 520 14.90 -44.23 -1.14
C CYS A 520 13.49 -43.78 -1.57
N TYR A 521 12.50 -44.00 -0.71
CA TYR A 521 11.13 -43.52 -0.91
C TYR A 521 10.90 -42.24 -0.12
N LEU A 522 10.41 -41.19 -0.79
CA LEU A 522 10.09 -39.91 -0.18
C LEU A 522 8.79 -39.99 0.62
N PHE A 523 8.68 -39.22 1.69
CA PHE A 523 7.39 -38.96 2.31
C PHE A 523 6.45 -38.34 1.27
N PRO A 524 5.20 -38.80 1.17
CA PRO A 524 4.23 -38.24 0.22
C PRO A 524 3.96 -36.74 0.49
N GLY A 525 3.87 -35.94 -0.57
CA GLY A 525 3.55 -34.51 -0.48
C GLY A 525 4.23 -33.66 -1.55
N ASP A 526 3.92 -32.35 -1.56
CA ASP A 526 4.42 -31.42 -2.60
C ASP A 526 5.59 -30.54 -2.14
N SER A 527 6.07 -30.74 -0.91
CA SER A 527 7.28 -30.06 -0.43
C SER A 527 8.51 -30.46 -1.25
N PRO A 528 9.55 -29.61 -1.34
CA PRO A 528 10.85 -30.00 -1.90
C PRO A 528 11.34 -31.36 -1.42
N MET A 529 11.95 -32.14 -2.32
CA MET A 529 12.43 -33.49 -2.01
C MET A 529 13.25 -33.57 -0.70
N GLY A 530 14.08 -32.57 -0.40
CA GLY A 530 14.92 -32.55 0.80
C GLY A 530 14.16 -32.57 2.12
N TYR A 531 12.97 -31.96 2.18
CA TYR A 531 12.09 -32.03 3.36
C TYR A 531 11.31 -33.36 3.46
N ARG A 532 11.29 -34.13 2.38
CA ARG A 532 10.56 -35.41 2.28
C ARG A 532 11.48 -36.63 2.42
N LEU A 533 12.75 -36.45 2.77
CA LEU A 533 13.70 -37.56 2.92
C LEU A 533 13.33 -38.46 4.14
N PRO A 534 13.43 -39.79 4.02
CA PRO A 534 13.07 -40.74 5.08
C PRO A 534 14.17 -40.87 6.14
N LEU A 535 14.51 -39.77 6.83
CA LEU A 535 15.60 -39.71 7.81
C LEU A 535 15.38 -40.64 9.02
N ASP A 536 14.12 -40.98 9.33
CA ASP A 536 13.71 -41.91 10.38
C ASP A 536 13.97 -43.39 10.02
N SER A 537 14.10 -43.70 8.73
CA SER A 537 14.41 -45.03 8.20
C SER A 537 15.91 -45.36 8.29
N GLN A 538 16.73 -44.38 8.66
CA GLN A 538 18.16 -44.57 8.90
C GLN A 538 18.41 -45.35 10.20
N PRO A 539 19.58 -45.98 10.35
CA PRO A 539 19.92 -46.65 11.60
C PRO A 539 19.83 -45.73 12.80
N TRP A 540 19.32 -46.29 13.90
CA TRP A 540 19.10 -45.58 15.13
C TRP A 540 20.41 -45.01 15.69
N ALA A 541 20.38 -43.74 16.11
CA ALA A 541 21.39 -43.13 16.97
C ALA A 541 20.73 -42.69 18.28
N ALA A 542 21.44 -42.93 19.38
CA ALA A 542 21.08 -42.44 20.70
C ALA A 542 20.93 -40.92 20.66
N PRO A 543 19.99 -40.32 21.41
CA PRO A 543 19.75 -38.87 21.35
C PRO A 543 21.01 -38.01 21.54
N GLY A 544 21.95 -38.42 22.40
CA GLY A 544 23.21 -37.69 22.63
C GLY A 544 24.28 -37.87 21.54
N ASP A 545 24.14 -38.88 20.67
CA ASP A 545 25.07 -39.15 19.57
C ASP A 545 24.58 -38.58 18.23
N ARG A 546 23.39 -37.97 18.22
CA ARG A 546 22.87 -37.29 17.03
C ARG A 546 23.60 -35.96 16.89
N PRO A 547 24.22 -35.67 15.73
CA PRO A 547 24.78 -34.35 15.50
C PRO A 547 23.66 -33.32 15.56
N VAL A 548 23.80 -32.34 16.46
CA VAL A 548 22.90 -31.19 16.58
C VAL A 548 23.62 -30.01 15.94
N ILE A 549 23.01 -29.44 14.90
CA ILE A 549 23.50 -28.18 14.33
C ILE A 549 22.98 -27.07 15.25
N HIS A 550 23.90 -26.44 15.96
CA HIS A 550 23.59 -25.28 16.79
C HIS A 550 23.61 -24.04 15.91
N GLN A 551 22.61 -23.17 16.04
CA GLN A 551 22.72 -21.86 15.41
C GLN A 551 23.77 -21.04 16.16
N PRO A 552 24.63 -20.29 15.44
CA PRO A 552 25.57 -19.35 16.05
C PRO A 552 24.84 -18.40 16.99
N ASP A 553 25.44 -18.07 18.14
CA ASP A 553 24.88 -17.03 18.99
C ASP A 553 25.19 -15.66 18.34
N PRO A 554 24.19 -14.79 18.13
CA PRO A 554 24.42 -13.46 17.56
C PRO A 554 25.43 -12.58 18.33
N PHE A 555 25.78 -12.94 19.57
CA PHE A 555 26.79 -12.26 20.39
C PHE A 555 28.22 -12.81 20.18
N ASP A 556 28.41 -13.85 19.36
CA ASP A 556 29.73 -14.42 19.06
C ASP A 556 30.60 -13.49 18.19
N TYR A 557 31.92 -13.73 18.19
CA TYR A 557 32.87 -13.02 17.35
C TYR A 557 32.99 -13.68 15.97
N TYR A 558 32.80 -12.90 14.90
CA TYR A 558 32.87 -13.37 13.52
C TYR A 558 34.11 -12.81 12.80
N PRO A 559 35.11 -13.63 12.42
CA PRO A 559 36.26 -13.17 11.64
C PRO A 559 35.85 -12.76 10.21
N PRO A 560 36.71 -12.09 9.43
CA PRO A 560 36.43 -11.82 8.02
C PRO A 560 36.19 -13.11 7.22
N LEU A 561 35.19 -13.08 6.32
CA LEU A 561 34.87 -14.20 5.44
C LEU A 561 35.97 -14.40 4.38
N PRO A 562 36.22 -15.64 3.91
CA PRO A 562 37.09 -15.88 2.76
C PRO A 562 36.60 -15.13 1.50
N ALA A 563 37.54 -14.65 0.69
CA ALA A 563 37.22 -14.05 -0.61
C ALA A 563 36.60 -15.09 -1.55
N HIS A 564 35.67 -14.69 -2.42
CA HIS A 564 34.95 -15.61 -3.31
C HIS A 564 35.91 -16.34 -4.27
N ALA A 565 36.92 -15.63 -4.78
CA ALA A 565 37.96 -16.23 -5.61
C ALA A 565 38.76 -17.32 -4.87
N ALA A 566 38.97 -17.16 -3.56
CA ALA A 566 39.66 -18.17 -2.75
C ALA A 566 38.80 -19.42 -2.55
N LEU A 567 37.48 -19.25 -2.34
CA LEU A 567 36.52 -20.36 -2.30
C LEU A 567 36.52 -21.12 -3.63
N LYS A 568 36.47 -20.41 -4.77
CA LYS A 568 36.56 -21.05 -6.10
C LYS A 568 37.89 -21.76 -6.34
N HIS A 569 39.02 -21.18 -5.92
CA HIS A 569 40.34 -21.78 -6.11
C HIS A 569 40.50 -23.09 -5.32
N GLN A 570 39.89 -23.20 -4.14
CA GLN A 570 39.90 -24.44 -3.34
C GLN A 570 39.22 -25.62 -4.05
N LEU A 571 38.31 -25.34 -5.00
CA LEU A 571 37.55 -26.32 -5.77
C LEU A 571 38.23 -26.74 -7.10
N GLY A 572 39.41 -26.21 -7.42
CA GLY A 572 40.12 -26.47 -8.67
C GLY A 572 40.91 -27.80 -8.69
N PRO A 573 41.19 -28.37 -9.88
CA PRO A 573 41.90 -29.66 -10.01
C PRO A 573 43.34 -29.64 -9.46
N ALA A 574 43.97 -28.47 -9.33
CA ALA A 574 45.31 -28.30 -8.77
C ALA A 574 45.39 -28.50 -7.24
N SER A 575 44.26 -28.45 -6.52
CA SER A 575 44.18 -28.71 -5.08
C SER A 575 44.40 -30.20 -4.73
N ARG A 576 44.19 -31.11 -5.70
CA ARG A 576 44.29 -32.56 -5.50
C ARG A 576 45.72 -33.12 -5.43
N LEU A 577 46.76 -32.31 -5.71
CA LEU A 577 48.14 -32.82 -5.87
C LEU A 577 49.09 -32.61 -4.68
N ASP A 578 48.74 -31.80 -3.67
CA ASP A 578 49.63 -31.55 -2.51
C ASP A 578 49.05 -32.08 -1.17
N GLY A 579 48.52 -33.31 -1.19
CA GLY A 579 48.06 -34.03 0.01
C GLY A 579 49.17 -34.51 0.96
N ALA A 580 50.40 -34.04 0.81
CA ALA A 580 51.50 -34.40 1.69
C ALA A 580 52.54 -33.28 1.81
N THR A 581 52.19 -32.19 2.51
CA THR A 581 53.04 -31.45 3.49
C THR A 581 52.58 -29.99 3.59
N LEU A 582 51.68 -29.69 4.53
CA LEU A 582 51.58 -28.34 5.11
C LEU A 582 51.04 -28.47 6.54
N ARG A 583 51.98 -28.69 7.47
CA ARG A 583 51.72 -28.47 8.90
C ARG A 583 51.38 -26.99 9.06
N ARG A 584 50.14 -26.67 9.44
CA ARG A 584 49.78 -25.37 10.02
C ARG A 584 50.72 -25.11 11.20
N SER A 585 51.71 -24.23 11.04
CA SER A 585 52.43 -23.64 12.18
C SER A 585 51.52 -22.59 12.81
N GLY A 586 50.63 -23.02 13.71
CA GLY A 586 49.97 -22.11 14.63
C GLY A 586 50.99 -21.64 15.66
N SER A 587 51.41 -20.38 15.54
CA SER A 587 52.15 -19.69 16.59
C SER A 587 51.27 -19.61 17.84
N THR A 588 51.65 -20.37 18.87
CA THR A 588 51.17 -20.18 20.23
C THR A 588 51.71 -18.85 20.75
N GLY A 589 50.93 -17.79 20.57
CA GLY A 589 51.09 -16.55 21.29
C GLY A 589 50.69 -16.77 22.75
N VAL A 590 51.65 -17.22 23.56
CA VAL A 590 51.55 -17.20 25.02
C VAL A 590 51.57 -15.72 25.44
N VAL A 591 50.41 -15.17 25.77
CA VAL A 591 50.32 -13.92 26.52
C VAL A 591 50.51 -14.27 27.99
N THR A 592 51.72 -13.98 28.50
CA THR A 592 52.03 -14.02 29.92
C THR A 592 51.37 -12.84 30.63
N GLY A 593 50.31 -13.10 31.39
CA GLY A 593 49.78 -12.19 32.41
C GLY A 593 50.15 -12.68 33.80
N VAL A 594 50.92 -11.88 34.55
CA VAL A 594 51.35 -12.11 35.93
C VAL A 594 50.44 -11.31 36.87
N GLY A 595 50.00 -11.91 37.99
CA GLY A 595 49.38 -11.26 39.16
C GLY A 595 48.08 -11.97 39.59
N ALA A 596 48.09 -12.91 40.55
CA ALA A 596 48.19 -12.76 42.02
C ALA A 596 46.82 -12.71 42.74
N ASP A 597 46.44 -13.88 43.24
CA ASP A 597 46.01 -14.19 44.62
C ASP A 597 44.55 -14.07 45.11
N SER A 598 44.17 -15.14 45.82
CA SER A 598 43.16 -15.33 46.87
C SER A 598 41.65 -15.41 46.53
N GLY A 599 41.02 -16.52 46.98
CA GLY A 599 39.56 -16.64 47.08
C GLY A 599 39.05 -18.08 47.15
N ALA A 600 39.17 -18.72 48.32
CA ALA A 600 38.71 -20.09 48.56
C ALA A 600 37.18 -20.23 48.62
N GLY A 601 36.67 -21.30 47.97
CA GLY A 601 35.60 -22.15 48.52
C GLY A 601 34.19 -21.97 47.96
N ARG A 602 33.72 -22.96 47.18
CA ARG A 602 32.73 -23.98 47.62
C ARG A 602 32.41 -24.93 46.47
N GLY A 603 32.50 -26.23 46.77
CA GLY A 603 32.35 -27.30 45.79
C GLY A 603 30.92 -27.53 45.34
N VAL A 604 30.79 -27.93 44.07
CA VAL A 604 29.70 -28.75 43.58
C VAL A 604 30.34 -29.99 42.96
N SER A 605 29.94 -31.14 43.50
CA SER A 605 30.35 -32.48 43.11
C SER A 605 29.99 -32.75 41.65
N THR A 606 30.97 -32.80 40.76
CA THR A 606 30.84 -33.41 39.44
C THR A 606 31.21 -34.89 39.52
N THR A 607 30.22 -35.73 39.24
CA THR A 607 30.38 -37.15 38.91
C THR A 607 31.39 -37.32 37.76
N PRO A 608 32.21 -38.39 37.75
CA PRO A 608 33.23 -38.57 36.73
C PRO A 608 32.56 -38.92 35.39
N ALA A 609 32.64 -38.01 34.43
CA ALA A 609 32.38 -38.30 33.03
C ALA A 609 33.40 -39.38 32.59
N HIS A 610 32.89 -40.55 32.22
CA HIS A 610 33.69 -41.56 31.56
C HIS A 610 34.23 -40.98 30.25
N GLY A 611 35.52 -40.67 30.26
CA GLY A 611 36.31 -40.47 29.06
C GLY A 611 36.36 -41.76 28.26
N GLY A 612 35.46 -41.87 27.29
CA GLY A 612 35.64 -42.70 26.11
C GLY A 612 36.31 -41.83 25.05
N THR A 613 37.63 -41.86 24.99
CA THR A 613 38.37 -41.48 23.79
C THR A 613 37.91 -42.39 22.65
N SER A 614 36.97 -41.95 21.81
CA SER A 614 36.65 -42.67 20.58
C SER A 614 37.80 -42.45 19.60
N SER A 615 38.45 -43.56 19.29
CA SER A 615 39.51 -43.69 18.29
C SER A 615 39.15 -43.07 16.94
N LEU A 616 40.18 -42.52 16.31
CA LEU A 616 40.40 -42.32 14.86
C LEU A 616 39.24 -42.75 13.93
N ALA A 617 38.72 -41.78 13.19
CA ALA A 617 38.10 -41.93 11.86
C ALA A 617 37.35 -43.27 11.64
N GLU A 618 36.21 -43.46 12.28
CA GLU A 618 35.29 -44.53 11.87
C GLU A 618 34.86 -44.26 10.42
N SER A 619 35.07 -45.24 9.53
CA SER A 619 34.70 -45.09 8.13
C SER A 619 33.18 -44.93 8.01
N THR A 620 32.73 -43.89 7.31
CA THR A 620 31.31 -43.62 7.06
C THR A 620 30.59 -44.79 6.38
N GLY A 621 31.34 -45.68 5.71
CA GLY A 621 30.86 -46.90 5.07
C GLY A 621 30.50 -48.06 6.01
N ARG A 622 30.73 -47.97 7.32
CA ARG A 622 30.41 -49.05 8.27
C ARG A 622 28.91 -49.09 8.58
N ARG A 623 28.26 -50.23 8.33
CA ARG A 623 26.89 -50.49 8.77
C ARG A 623 26.85 -50.74 10.29
N PRO A 624 25.96 -50.07 11.04
CA PRO A 624 25.82 -50.29 12.48
C PRO A 624 25.26 -51.66 12.81
N GLU A 625 25.69 -52.21 13.95
CA GLU A 625 25.13 -53.43 14.53
C GLU A 625 23.73 -53.18 15.15
N LEU A 626 23.00 -54.26 15.45
CA LEU A 626 21.66 -54.18 16.02
C LEU A 626 21.70 -53.42 17.36
N LYS A 627 20.94 -52.32 17.47
CA LYS A 627 20.89 -51.40 18.63
C LYS A 627 22.20 -50.66 18.91
N GLN A 628 23.20 -50.73 18.04
CA GLN A 628 24.36 -49.86 18.12
C GLN A 628 23.94 -48.44 17.73
N SER A 629 24.31 -47.46 18.55
CA SER A 629 24.09 -46.05 18.21
C SER A 629 24.96 -45.68 17.01
N ALA A 630 24.34 -45.20 15.93
CA ALA A 630 25.01 -44.91 14.67
C ALA A 630 25.28 -43.41 14.46
N GLY A 631 25.94 -42.76 15.43
CA GLY A 631 26.21 -41.31 15.40
C GLY A 631 27.05 -40.85 14.19
N TRP A 632 27.90 -41.73 13.63
CA TRP A 632 28.79 -41.42 12.50
C TRP A 632 28.09 -41.30 11.14
N ILE A 633 26.82 -41.70 11.02
CA ILE A 633 26.07 -41.62 9.74
C ILE A 633 25.60 -40.19 9.51
N SER A 634 25.90 -39.64 8.33
CA SER A 634 25.38 -38.34 7.87
C SER A 634 23.86 -38.36 7.78
N ARG A 635 23.19 -37.47 8.53
CA ARG A 635 21.72 -37.33 8.57
C ARG A 635 21.21 -36.06 7.89
N THR A 636 22.11 -35.38 7.19
CA THR A 636 21.86 -34.22 6.35
C THR A 636 22.20 -34.59 4.91
N ALA A 637 21.49 -34.01 3.95
CA ALA A 637 21.71 -34.27 2.54
C ALA A 637 21.42 -33.03 1.70
N MET A 638 22.15 -32.91 0.60
CA MET A 638 21.78 -32.06 -0.54
C MET A 638 20.87 -32.85 -1.46
N CYS A 639 19.92 -32.17 -2.11
CA CYS A 639 19.10 -32.80 -3.14
C CYS A 639 19.09 -31.99 -4.43
N ALA A 640 18.89 -32.68 -5.55
CA ALA A 640 18.64 -32.06 -6.83
C ALA A 640 17.35 -32.64 -7.41
N GLU A 641 16.42 -31.76 -7.75
CA GLU A 641 15.08 -32.09 -8.23
C GLU A 641 14.79 -31.27 -9.49
N ALA A 642 14.45 -31.92 -10.60
CA ALA A 642 14.03 -31.24 -11.81
C ALA A 642 12.50 -31.06 -11.79
N ARG A 643 12.03 -29.80 -11.77
CA ARG A 643 10.59 -29.48 -11.78
C ARG A 643 10.30 -28.54 -12.94
N ASN A 644 9.42 -28.97 -13.85
CA ASN A 644 9.01 -28.21 -15.04
C ASN A 644 10.20 -27.71 -15.89
N GLY A 645 11.27 -28.51 -15.99
CA GLY A 645 12.48 -28.16 -16.73
C GLY A 645 13.46 -27.25 -15.95
N VAL A 646 13.13 -26.82 -14.74
CA VAL A 646 14.02 -26.04 -13.85
C VAL A 646 14.70 -26.98 -12.84
N LEU A 647 16.01 -26.84 -12.69
CA LEU A 647 16.78 -27.62 -11.71
C LEU A 647 16.79 -26.92 -10.35
N TYR A 648 16.22 -27.55 -9.34
CA TYR A 648 16.24 -27.09 -7.95
C TYR A 648 17.30 -27.81 -7.15
N ILE A 649 18.10 -27.05 -6.40
CA ILE A 649 19.11 -27.58 -5.49
C ILE A 649 18.67 -27.27 -4.06
N PHE A 650 18.35 -28.33 -3.32
CA PHE A 650 18.01 -28.26 -1.92
C PHE A 650 19.28 -28.17 -1.07
N MET A 651 19.44 -27.05 -0.39
CA MET A 651 20.56 -26.72 0.48
C MET A 651 20.44 -27.47 1.81
N PRO A 652 21.53 -28.07 2.34
CA PRO A 652 21.53 -28.72 3.64
C PRO A 652 21.68 -27.66 4.75
N PRO A 653 21.27 -27.96 5.99
CA PRO A 653 21.58 -27.07 7.11
C PRO A 653 23.09 -27.08 7.37
N THR A 654 23.63 -25.91 7.69
CA THR A 654 25.05 -25.71 8.03
C THR A 654 25.18 -24.98 9.36
N GLU A 655 26.27 -25.20 10.07
CA GLU A 655 26.55 -24.54 11.35
C GLU A 655 27.11 -23.12 11.16
N SER A 656 27.95 -22.93 10.14
CA SER A 656 28.61 -21.66 9.83
C SER A 656 28.28 -21.15 8.43
N LEU A 657 28.35 -19.83 8.25
CA LEU A 657 28.16 -19.21 6.94
C LEU A 657 29.28 -19.59 5.95
N GLU A 658 30.50 -19.77 6.44
CA GLU A 658 31.66 -20.22 5.66
C GLU A 658 31.39 -21.55 4.97
N ASP A 659 30.87 -22.53 5.72
CA ASP A 659 30.51 -23.84 5.17
C ASP A 659 29.40 -23.71 4.11
N TYR A 660 28.41 -22.84 4.36
CA TYR A 660 27.35 -22.57 3.38
C TYR A 660 27.93 -21.98 2.08
N LEU A 661 28.85 -21.02 2.18
CA LEU A 661 29.49 -20.38 1.04
C LEU A 661 30.38 -21.35 0.24
N GLU A 662 31.04 -22.30 0.89
CA GLU A 662 31.78 -23.38 0.22
C GLU A 662 30.85 -24.23 -0.66
N ILE A 663 29.67 -24.61 -0.14
CA ILE A 663 28.66 -25.35 -0.91
C ILE A 663 28.15 -24.51 -2.08
N VAL A 664 27.82 -23.23 -1.85
CA VAL A 664 27.37 -22.32 -2.91
C VAL A 664 28.40 -22.19 -4.02
N ALA A 665 29.70 -22.04 -3.67
CA ALA A 665 30.77 -21.97 -4.64
C ALA A 665 30.91 -23.28 -5.45
N ALA A 666 30.72 -24.45 -4.81
CA ALA A 666 30.71 -25.73 -5.50
C ALA A 666 29.52 -25.88 -6.46
N ILE A 667 28.32 -25.47 -6.05
CA ILE A 667 27.13 -25.45 -6.89
C ILE A 667 27.33 -24.54 -8.09
N GLU A 668 27.82 -23.32 -7.88
CA GLU A 668 28.05 -22.36 -8.97
C GLU A 668 29.09 -22.88 -9.96
N ALA A 669 30.20 -23.45 -9.47
CA ALA A 669 31.22 -24.04 -10.33
C ALA A 669 30.68 -25.22 -11.14
N THR A 670 29.80 -26.03 -10.57
CA THR A 670 29.14 -27.13 -11.30
C THR A 670 28.11 -26.60 -12.31
N ALA A 671 27.35 -25.55 -11.98
CA ALA A 671 26.44 -24.90 -12.91
C ALA A 671 27.18 -24.29 -14.11
N GLU A 672 28.37 -23.72 -13.89
CA GLU A 672 29.23 -23.18 -14.94
C GLU A 672 29.77 -24.30 -15.84
N ASP A 673 30.29 -25.39 -15.26
CA ASP A 673 30.82 -26.54 -16.02
C ASP A 673 29.75 -27.24 -16.88
N LEU A 674 28.51 -27.26 -16.40
CA LEU A 674 27.39 -27.94 -17.07
C LEU A 674 26.50 -27.01 -17.91
N GLU A 675 26.79 -25.70 -17.94
CA GLU A 675 25.94 -24.66 -18.52
C GLU A 675 24.47 -24.78 -18.08
N GLN A 676 24.25 -25.16 -16.82
CA GLN A 676 22.94 -25.51 -16.29
C GLN A 676 22.50 -24.51 -15.22
N PRO A 677 21.54 -23.62 -15.52
CA PRO A 677 20.97 -22.72 -14.52
C PRO A 677 20.25 -23.50 -13.41
N VAL A 678 20.35 -22.99 -12.18
CA VAL A 678 19.77 -23.61 -10.97
C VAL A 678 18.98 -22.62 -10.12
N MET A 679 18.02 -23.15 -9.37
CA MET A 679 17.31 -22.44 -8.30
C MET A 679 17.67 -23.07 -6.96
N LEU A 680 18.04 -22.27 -5.97
CA LEU A 680 18.34 -22.77 -4.62
C LEU A 680 17.09 -22.74 -3.74
N GLU A 681 16.90 -23.78 -2.96
CA GLU A 681 15.82 -23.90 -1.97
C GLU A 681 16.29 -24.70 -0.74
N GLY A 682 15.40 -24.93 0.22
CA GLY A 682 15.71 -25.70 1.43
C GLY A 682 16.17 -24.82 2.58
N TYR A 683 17.29 -25.18 3.23
CA TYR A 683 17.79 -24.44 4.38
C TYR A 683 18.51 -23.16 3.93
N GLU A 684 18.10 -22.04 4.52
CA GLU A 684 18.69 -20.73 4.29
C GLU A 684 20.13 -20.65 4.85
N PRO A 685 20.95 -19.67 4.39
CA PRO A 685 22.22 -19.39 5.05
C PRO A 685 22.00 -19.18 6.56
N PRO A 686 22.87 -19.71 7.43
CA PRO A 686 22.77 -19.47 8.86
C PRO A 686 22.84 -17.97 9.13
N ARG A 687 22.11 -17.51 10.14
CA ARG A 687 22.07 -16.09 10.50
C ARG A 687 23.47 -15.59 10.84
N ASP A 688 23.88 -14.53 10.15
CA ASP A 688 25.23 -13.98 10.28
C ASP A 688 25.22 -12.46 10.04
N PRO A 689 25.84 -11.64 10.91
CA PRO A 689 25.84 -10.19 10.77
C PRO A 689 26.62 -9.67 9.55
N ARG A 690 27.44 -10.51 8.89
CA ARG A 690 28.22 -10.16 7.70
C ARG A 690 27.41 -10.24 6.40
N VAL A 691 26.19 -10.76 6.46
CA VAL A 691 25.27 -10.90 5.32
C VAL A 691 24.04 -10.00 5.52
N GLN A 692 23.59 -9.37 4.45
CA GLN A 692 22.29 -8.69 4.37
C GLN A 692 21.34 -9.53 3.51
N HIS A 693 20.05 -9.33 3.74
CA HIS A 693 19.03 -9.95 2.93
C HIS A 693 17.76 -9.10 2.88
N PHE A 694 16.99 -9.29 1.82
CA PHE A 694 15.58 -8.94 1.80
C PHE A 694 14.75 -10.20 1.52
N ARG A 695 13.50 -10.19 1.95
CA ARG A 695 12.57 -11.31 1.79
C ARG A 695 11.21 -10.79 1.33
N ILE A 696 10.61 -11.49 0.36
CA ILE A 696 9.24 -11.27 -0.07
C ILE A 696 8.43 -12.52 0.26
N THR A 697 7.37 -12.35 1.03
CA THR A 697 6.51 -13.44 1.51
C THR A 697 5.03 -13.12 1.31
N PRO A 698 4.20 -14.15 1.07
CA PRO A 698 2.77 -13.97 0.96
C PRO A 698 2.11 -14.03 2.34
N ASP A 699 1.26 -13.06 2.61
CA ASP A 699 0.39 -13.03 3.79
C ASP A 699 -1.09 -12.93 3.37
N PRO A 700 -2.04 -13.23 4.27
CA PRO A 700 -3.47 -13.15 3.95
C PRO A 700 -3.82 -11.76 3.41
N GLY A 701 -4.28 -11.71 2.16
CA GLY A 701 -4.67 -10.47 1.48
C GLY A 701 -3.55 -9.52 1.07
N VAL A 702 -2.27 -9.84 1.30
CA VAL A 702 -1.13 -8.95 0.93
C VAL A 702 0.13 -9.73 0.53
N VAL A 703 1.09 -9.02 -0.05
CA VAL A 703 2.50 -9.42 -0.11
C VAL A 703 3.26 -8.57 0.90
N GLU A 704 4.07 -9.20 1.74
CA GLU A 704 4.95 -8.54 2.71
C GLU A 704 6.39 -8.53 2.18
N VAL A 705 7.06 -7.38 2.29
CA VAL A 705 8.46 -7.22 1.92
C VAL A 705 9.26 -6.86 3.18
N ASN A 706 10.09 -7.78 3.63
CA ASN A 706 11.05 -7.53 4.70
C ASN A 706 12.32 -6.93 4.07
N VAL A 707 12.54 -5.64 4.28
CA VAL A 707 13.70 -4.91 3.72
C VAL A 707 14.87 -4.98 4.69
N HIS A 708 16.09 -5.08 4.15
CA HIS A 708 17.31 -4.97 4.95
C HIS A 708 17.36 -3.63 5.70
N PRO A 709 17.90 -3.59 6.92
CA PRO A 709 17.87 -2.38 7.75
C PRO A 709 18.85 -1.31 7.22
N ALA A 710 18.40 -0.06 7.20
CA ALA A 710 19.19 1.13 6.93
C ALA A 710 19.97 1.59 8.17
N THR A 711 21.19 2.07 7.94
CA THR A 711 22.09 2.63 8.97
C THR A 711 22.10 4.16 8.95
N SER A 712 21.65 4.78 7.86
CA SER A 712 21.59 6.22 7.68
C SER A 712 20.27 6.67 7.05
N TRP A 713 20.00 7.96 7.13
CA TRP A 713 18.85 8.63 6.55
C TRP A 713 18.87 8.52 5.02
N ASP A 714 20.03 8.72 4.38
CA ASP A 714 20.17 8.59 2.93
C ASP A 714 19.84 7.17 2.46
N GLU A 715 20.38 6.16 3.15
CA GLU A 715 20.08 4.77 2.87
C GLU A 715 18.59 4.47 3.07
N LEU A 716 17.97 5.02 4.11
CA LEU A 716 16.55 4.81 4.39
C LEU A 716 15.63 5.45 3.33
N VAL A 717 15.96 6.67 2.89
CA VAL A 717 15.26 7.36 1.80
C VAL A 717 15.39 6.57 0.50
N ASP A 718 16.60 6.21 0.12
CA ASP A 718 16.90 5.46 -1.11
C ASP A 718 16.20 4.08 -1.14
N GLN A 719 16.20 3.37 0.00
CA GLN A 719 15.53 2.08 0.13
C GLN A 719 14.02 2.20 0.01
N THR A 720 13.43 3.16 0.72
CA THR A 720 11.96 3.34 0.76
C THR A 720 11.43 3.83 -0.58
N GLU A 721 12.02 4.87 -1.18
CA GLU A 721 11.56 5.39 -2.48
C GLU A 721 11.67 4.32 -3.57
N HIS A 722 12.78 3.59 -3.62
CA HIS A 722 12.94 2.54 -4.61
C HIS A 722 11.99 1.36 -4.41
N LEU A 723 11.69 0.98 -3.17
CA LEU A 723 10.72 -0.10 -2.95
C LEU A 723 9.33 0.28 -3.48
N TYR A 724 8.86 1.50 -3.22
CA TYR A 724 7.57 1.97 -3.72
C TYR A 724 7.58 2.05 -5.26
N GLU A 725 8.65 2.57 -5.86
CA GLU A 725 8.80 2.63 -7.32
C GLU A 725 8.84 1.23 -7.95
N ALA A 726 9.61 0.31 -7.37
CA ALA A 726 9.71 -1.07 -7.83
C ALA A 726 8.36 -1.78 -7.73
N ALA A 727 7.64 -1.61 -6.60
CA ALA A 727 6.30 -2.16 -6.43
C ALA A 727 5.33 -1.61 -7.49
N HIS A 728 5.31 -0.28 -7.69
CA HIS A 728 4.48 0.36 -8.70
C HIS A 728 4.73 -0.22 -10.11
N HIS A 729 6.00 -0.36 -10.51
CA HIS A 729 6.35 -0.95 -11.80
C HIS A 729 6.14 -2.47 -11.89
N SER A 730 6.00 -3.15 -10.75
CA SER A 730 5.58 -4.56 -10.64
C SER A 730 4.06 -4.72 -10.55
N ARG A 731 3.28 -3.66 -10.81
CA ARG A 731 1.80 -3.65 -10.73
C ARG A 731 1.28 -3.96 -9.32
N LEU A 732 2.06 -3.56 -8.32
CA LEU A 732 1.72 -3.63 -6.90
C LEU A 732 1.54 -2.23 -6.33
N SER A 733 0.60 -2.05 -5.41
CA SER A 733 0.28 -0.79 -4.74
C SER A 733 0.28 -0.92 -3.22
N SER A 734 0.52 0.19 -2.55
CA SER A 734 0.53 0.34 -1.09
C SER A 734 -0.82 0.73 -0.51
N GLU A 735 -1.83 0.87 -1.37
CA GLU A 735 -3.15 1.40 -1.01
C GLU A 735 -4.29 0.49 -1.47
N LYS A 736 -5.45 0.63 -0.82
CA LYS A 736 -6.72 0.02 -1.20
C LYS A 736 -7.83 1.07 -1.19
N PHE A 737 -8.87 0.80 -1.96
CA PHE A 737 -10.08 1.60 -1.96
C PHE A 737 -11.25 0.74 -1.50
N MET A 738 -12.01 1.24 -0.53
CA MET A 738 -13.27 0.61 -0.12
C MET A 738 -14.37 0.94 -1.13
N VAL A 739 -15.42 0.12 -1.17
CA VAL A 739 -16.58 0.28 -2.07
C VAL A 739 -17.17 1.69 -2.00
N ASP A 740 -17.22 2.27 -0.81
CA ASP A 740 -17.77 3.61 -0.56
C ASP A 740 -16.82 4.75 -0.95
N GLY A 741 -15.64 4.43 -1.48
CA GLY A 741 -14.60 5.37 -1.86
C GLY A 741 -13.66 5.77 -0.74
N ARG A 742 -13.73 5.18 0.47
CA ARG A 742 -12.68 5.40 1.47
C ARG A 742 -11.34 4.89 0.95
N HIS A 743 -10.28 5.63 1.27
CA HIS A 743 -8.91 5.32 0.92
C HIS A 743 -8.24 4.74 2.16
N THR A 744 -7.70 3.52 2.07
CA THR A 744 -7.05 2.81 3.18
C THR A 744 -5.70 2.28 2.75
N GLY A 745 -4.88 1.84 3.71
CA GLY A 745 -3.71 1.03 3.39
C GLY A 745 -4.12 -0.36 2.92
N THR A 746 -3.13 -1.20 2.64
CA THR A 746 -3.31 -2.59 2.21
C THR A 746 -4.03 -3.50 3.21
N GLY A 747 -4.10 -3.11 4.49
CA GLY A 747 -4.62 -3.91 5.60
C GLY A 747 -3.59 -4.83 6.28
N GLY A 748 -2.42 -5.04 5.65
CA GLY A 748 -1.33 -5.86 6.22
C GLY A 748 -0.45 -5.14 7.24
N GLY A 749 -0.53 -3.81 7.30
CA GLY A 749 0.32 -2.97 8.14
C GLY A 749 1.62 -2.53 7.44
N ASN A 750 2.37 -1.68 8.12
CA ASN A 750 3.72 -1.23 7.76
C ASN A 750 4.57 -1.21 9.03
N HIS A 751 4.93 -2.39 9.53
CA HIS A 751 5.66 -2.48 10.78
C HIS A 751 7.03 -1.85 10.64
N PHE A 752 7.41 -0.96 11.56
CA PHE A 752 8.75 -0.41 11.61
C PHE A 752 9.61 -1.22 12.59
N VAL A 753 10.78 -1.64 12.14
CA VAL A 753 11.71 -2.44 12.92
C VAL A 753 12.95 -1.62 13.22
N MET A 754 13.28 -1.44 14.49
CA MET A 754 14.39 -0.62 14.94
C MET A 754 15.31 -1.43 15.84
N GLY A 755 16.62 -1.19 15.78
CA GLY A 755 17.59 -1.89 16.61
C GLY A 755 19.01 -1.42 16.37
N GLY A 756 19.96 -2.35 16.41
CA GLY A 756 21.36 -2.12 16.06
C GLY A 756 21.83 -3.05 14.93
N ALA A 757 23.06 -2.85 14.44
CA ALA A 757 23.64 -3.74 13.44
C ALA A 757 23.86 -5.17 13.97
N THR A 758 24.08 -5.28 15.28
CA THR A 758 24.10 -6.52 16.05
C THR A 758 23.20 -6.36 17.30
N PRO A 759 22.77 -7.44 17.96
CA PRO A 759 22.00 -7.33 19.19
C PRO A 759 22.76 -6.59 20.31
N ALA A 760 24.09 -6.71 20.37
CA ALA A 760 24.93 -5.98 21.31
C ALA A 760 24.94 -4.46 21.04
N ASP A 761 24.72 -4.05 19.79
CA ASP A 761 24.61 -2.64 19.39
C ASP A 761 23.22 -2.06 19.61
N SER A 762 22.21 -2.89 19.91
CA SER A 762 20.82 -2.44 20.05
C SER A 762 20.68 -1.33 21.08
N PRO A 763 20.15 -0.14 20.70
CA PRO A 763 19.95 0.96 21.65
C PRO A 763 18.99 0.57 22.78
N PHE A 764 18.02 -0.31 22.51
CA PHE A 764 17.04 -0.76 23.49
C PHE A 764 17.61 -1.73 24.54
N LEU A 765 18.66 -2.48 24.18
CA LEU A 765 19.35 -3.38 25.13
C LEU A 765 20.45 -2.65 25.89
N ARG A 766 21.17 -1.73 25.23
CA ARG A 766 22.21 -0.90 25.86
C ARG A 766 21.62 0.11 26.86
N ARG A 767 20.46 0.69 26.53
CA ARG A 767 19.71 1.65 27.35
C ARG A 767 18.24 1.27 27.42
N PRO A 768 17.84 0.33 28.30
CA PRO A 768 16.45 -0.10 28.42
C PRO A 768 15.46 1.01 28.82
N ASP A 769 15.96 2.09 29.42
CA ASP A 769 15.18 3.30 29.71
C ASP A 769 14.68 4.03 28.44
N LEU A 770 15.31 3.79 27.28
CA LEU A 770 14.81 4.26 25.98
C LEU A 770 13.47 3.61 25.64
N LEU A 771 13.37 2.28 25.77
CA LEU A 771 12.12 1.55 25.52
C LEU A 771 11.02 2.00 26.48
N ARG A 772 11.36 2.18 27.77
CA ARG A 772 10.44 2.79 28.76
C ARG A 772 9.98 4.18 28.30
N SER A 773 10.88 5.02 27.81
CA SER A 773 10.57 6.39 27.37
C SER A 773 9.57 6.38 26.22
N LEU A 774 9.80 5.53 25.21
CA LEU A 774 8.90 5.36 24.07
C LEU A 774 7.51 4.91 24.52
N ILE A 775 7.42 3.84 25.32
CA ILE A 775 6.13 3.32 25.80
C ILE A 775 5.40 4.39 26.64
N SER A 776 6.11 5.07 27.54
CA SER A 776 5.52 6.12 28.39
C SER A 776 5.01 7.31 27.57
N PHE A 777 5.74 7.70 26.54
CA PHE A 777 5.38 8.83 25.69
C PHE A 777 4.19 8.49 24.78
N TRP A 778 4.19 7.33 24.12
CA TRP A 778 3.05 6.84 23.35
C TRP A 778 1.79 6.67 24.22
N HIS A 779 1.96 6.18 25.45
CA HIS A 779 0.86 6.05 26.39
C HIS A 779 0.22 7.42 26.69
N ASN A 780 1.05 8.43 26.96
CA ASN A 780 0.60 9.78 27.30
C ASN A 780 0.15 10.61 26.08
N HIS A 781 0.36 10.14 24.85
CA HIS A 781 -0.03 10.82 23.61
C HIS A 781 -0.77 9.87 22.67
N PRO A 782 -2.10 9.66 22.87
CA PRO A 782 -2.90 8.73 22.06
C PRO A 782 -2.87 9.01 20.55
N SER A 783 -2.58 10.25 20.13
CA SER A 783 -2.45 10.60 18.72
C SER A 783 -1.41 9.75 17.98
N LEU A 784 -0.32 9.36 18.65
CA LEU A 784 0.75 8.55 18.05
C LEU A 784 0.31 7.12 17.74
N SER A 785 -0.71 6.61 18.43
CA SER A 785 -1.33 5.31 18.11
C SER A 785 -2.38 5.47 17.02
N TYR A 786 -3.24 6.49 17.10
CA TYR A 786 -4.45 6.56 16.27
C TYR A 786 -4.28 7.28 14.93
N LEU A 787 -3.36 8.24 14.81
CA LEU A 787 -3.15 8.95 13.55
C LEU A 787 -2.61 8.01 12.45
N PHE A 788 -1.79 7.04 12.85
CA PHE A 788 -1.08 6.14 11.94
C PHE A 788 -1.65 4.72 11.88
N SER A 789 -2.49 4.29 12.82
CA SER A 789 -3.10 2.95 12.86
C SER A 789 -4.11 2.71 11.74
N GLY A 790 -4.32 1.48 11.29
CA GLY A 790 -5.41 1.16 10.34
C GLY A 790 -6.83 1.40 10.90
N MET A 791 -7.86 1.13 10.10
CA MET A 791 -9.28 1.32 10.52
C MET A 791 -9.70 0.41 11.68
N PHE A 792 -9.07 -0.76 11.81
CA PHE A 792 -9.36 -1.71 12.87
C PHE A 792 -8.55 -1.39 14.12
N ILE A 793 -9.11 -0.55 14.99
CA ILE A 793 -8.53 -0.14 16.29
C ILE A 793 -9.29 -0.72 17.48
N GLY A 794 -8.73 -0.60 18.69
CA GLY A 794 -9.34 -1.05 19.93
C GLY A 794 -8.76 -2.36 20.47
N PRO A 795 -9.33 -2.92 21.55
CA PRO A 795 -8.74 -4.02 22.33
C PRO A 795 -8.55 -5.33 21.55
N THR A 796 -9.30 -5.52 20.47
CA THR A 796 -9.26 -6.72 19.63
C THR A 796 -8.53 -6.51 18.31
N SER A 797 -7.93 -5.34 18.10
CA SER A 797 -7.19 -4.97 16.90
C SER A 797 -5.90 -5.77 16.70
N GLN A 798 -5.17 -5.52 15.62
CA GLN A 798 -3.87 -6.17 15.36
C GLN A 798 -2.70 -5.56 16.13
N ALA A 799 -2.92 -4.40 16.77
CA ALA A 799 -1.91 -3.67 17.53
C ALA A 799 -2.54 -2.84 18.67
N PRO A 800 -3.35 -3.44 19.59
CA PRO A 800 -3.93 -2.71 20.71
C PRO A 800 -2.89 -2.00 21.57
N ARG A 801 -3.32 -0.87 22.14
CA ARG A 801 -2.58 -0.19 23.21
C ARG A 801 -2.70 -0.99 24.51
N ILE A 802 -1.73 -0.79 25.40
CA ILE A 802 -1.69 -1.46 26.70
C ILE A 802 -2.93 -1.21 27.58
N ASP A 803 -3.57 -0.05 27.42
CA ASP A 803 -4.68 0.42 28.25
C ASP A 803 -6.07 0.23 27.63
N GLU A 804 -6.17 -0.45 26.48
CA GLU A 804 -7.46 -0.71 25.81
C GLU A 804 -8.16 -1.99 26.31
N ALA A 805 -7.40 -2.96 26.82
CA ALA A 805 -7.91 -4.29 27.15
C ALA A 805 -8.10 -4.54 28.67
N ARG A 806 -7.10 -4.22 29.48
CA ARG A 806 -7.07 -4.54 30.93
C ARG A 806 -6.94 -3.26 31.76
N ASN A 807 -7.86 -3.10 32.70
CA ASN A 807 -7.98 -1.90 33.54
C ASN A 807 -6.77 -1.68 34.49
N ASP A 808 -6.05 -2.74 34.85
CA ASP A 808 -4.90 -2.72 35.75
C ASP A 808 -3.55 -2.60 35.02
N SER A 809 -3.50 -2.77 33.69
CA SER A 809 -2.24 -2.81 32.92
C SER A 809 -1.35 -1.59 33.14
N VAL A 810 -1.94 -0.40 33.25
CA VAL A 810 -1.18 0.84 33.43
C VAL A 810 -0.50 0.91 34.82
N ALA A 811 -1.11 0.31 35.85
CA ALA A 811 -0.48 0.21 37.17
C ALA A 811 0.66 -0.81 37.17
N GLU A 812 0.47 -1.94 36.50
CA GLU A 812 1.48 -3.00 36.39
C GLU A 812 2.69 -2.53 35.58
N ILE A 813 2.51 -1.79 34.47
CA ILE A 813 3.64 -1.28 33.70
C ILE A 813 4.42 -0.18 34.42
N GLU A 814 3.76 0.66 35.23
CA GLU A 814 4.46 1.61 36.11
C GLU A 814 5.34 0.89 37.14
N LEU A 815 4.87 -0.25 37.67
CA LEU A 815 5.68 -1.08 38.56
C LEU A 815 6.85 -1.72 37.81
N ALA A 816 6.63 -2.23 36.60
CA ALA A 816 7.69 -2.76 35.74
C ALA A 816 8.77 -1.70 35.45
N PHE A 817 8.39 -0.44 35.21
CA PHE A 817 9.32 0.67 35.02
C PHE A 817 10.14 1.01 36.28
N LYS A 818 9.53 0.93 37.47
CA LYS A 818 10.24 1.10 38.75
C LYS A 818 11.25 -0.02 38.94
N GLU A 819 10.84 -1.27 38.70
CA GLU A 819 11.73 -2.43 38.81
C GLU A 819 12.86 -2.38 37.77
N MET A 820 12.58 -1.96 36.54
CA MET A 820 13.59 -1.74 35.51
C MET A 820 14.65 -0.74 35.99
N THR A 821 14.22 0.39 36.55
CA THR A 821 15.13 1.41 37.10
C THR A 821 15.98 0.82 38.24
N ARG A 822 15.35 0.12 39.18
CA ARG A 822 16.05 -0.54 40.31
C ARG A 822 17.10 -1.54 39.81
N VAL A 823 16.79 -2.36 38.80
CA VAL A 823 17.72 -3.32 38.21
C VAL A 823 18.90 -2.62 37.55
N ILE A 824 18.64 -1.57 36.76
CA ILE A 824 19.69 -0.76 36.12
C ILE A 824 20.63 -0.14 37.18
N GLU A 825 20.09 0.43 38.24
CA GLU A 825 20.87 1.10 39.30
C GLU A 825 21.64 0.13 40.21
N SER A 826 21.13 -1.09 40.39
CA SER A 826 21.72 -2.08 41.31
C SER A 826 22.75 -3.01 40.69
N SER A 827 22.90 -3.00 39.36
CA SER A 827 23.81 -3.88 38.64
C SER A 827 25.03 -3.10 38.11
N PRO A 828 26.27 -3.45 38.50
CA PRO A 828 27.48 -2.80 37.99
C PRO A 828 27.69 -3.00 36.48
N ASP A 829 27.12 -4.08 35.92
CA ASP A 829 27.20 -4.43 34.49
C ASP A 829 25.93 -3.98 33.71
N GLY A 830 25.05 -3.18 34.34
CA GLY A 830 23.78 -2.75 33.76
C GLY A 830 22.69 -3.83 33.80
N CYS A 831 21.55 -3.56 33.15
CA CYS A 831 20.43 -4.50 33.10
C CYS A 831 20.69 -5.60 32.06
N PRO A 832 20.71 -6.89 32.46
CA PRO A 832 20.96 -7.96 31.50
C PRO A 832 19.80 -8.05 30.46
N PRO A 833 20.08 -8.27 29.17
CA PRO A 833 19.08 -8.19 28.10
C PRO A 833 17.80 -9.03 28.32
N TRP A 834 17.94 -10.24 28.85
CA TRP A 834 16.80 -11.13 29.14
C TRP A 834 15.86 -10.57 30.22
N MET A 835 16.34 -9.69 31.10
CA MET A 835 15.51 -9.06 32.13
C MET A 835 14.59 -8.01 31.53
N VAL A 836 15.05 -7.27 30.52
CA VAL A 836 14.23 -6.29 29.78
C VAL A 836 13.00 -6.97 29.20
N ASP A 837 13.20 -8.12 28.56
CA ASP A 837 12.12 -8.97 28.03
C ASP A 837 11.15 -9.41 29.15
N ARG A 838 11.66 -10.02 30.22
CA ARG A 838 10.81 -10.58 31.30
C ARG A 838 10.00 -9.53 32.06
N LEU A 839 10.47 -8.30 32.14
CA LEU A 839 9.74 -7.19 32.78
C LEU A 839 8.56 -6.71 31.94
N LEU A 840 8.63 -6.80 30.60
CA LEU A 840 7.65 -6.18 29.70
C LEU A 840 6.77 -7.17 28.94
N ARG A 841 7.26 -8.39 28.66
CA ARG A 841 6.62 -9.38 27.78
C ARG A 841 5.16 -9.67 28.10
N ASN A 842 4.81 -9.79 29.39
CA ASN A 842 3.44 -10.12 29.80
C ASN A 842 2.51 -8.91 29.92
N LEU A 843 3.03 -7.71 29.63
CA LEU A 843 2.29 -6.44 29.65
C LEU A 843 2.08 -5.91 28.22
N LEU A 844 3.01 -6.21 27.31
CA LEU A 844 2.93 -5.90 25.88
C LEU A 844 2.30 -7.07 25.13
N ILE A 845 1.01 -7.27 25.32
CA ILE A 845 0.21 -8.37 24.75
C ILE A 845 -1.19 -7.89 24.36
N ASP A 846 -1.82 -8.61 23.43
CA ASP A 846 -3.26 -8.47 23.18
C ASP A 846 -4.12 -9.17 24.27
N VAL A 847 -5.44 -9.09 24.12
CA VAL A 847 -6.43 -9.74 25.01
C VAL A 847 -6.27 -11.27 25.11
N SER A 848 -5.59 -11.91 24.17
CA SER A 848 -5.35 -13.37 24.14
C SER A 848 -3.99 -13.76 24.72
N GLY A 849 -3.14 -12.79 25.08
CA GLY A 849 -1.77 -13.03 25.54
C GLY A 849 -0.74 -13.09 24.41
N ASN A 850 -1.09 -12.66 23.20
CA ASN A 850 -0.20 -12.68 22.03
C ASN A 850 0.68 -11.41 21.99
N THR A 851 1.99 -11.59 22.13
CA THR A 851 3.01 -10.53 22.08
C THR A 851 3.21 -9.96 20.68
N HIS A 852 3.01 -10.79 19.65
CA HIS A 852 3.11 -10.38 18.24
C HIS A 852 1.96 -9.47 17.81
N ARG A 853 0.94 -9.27 18.65
CA ARG A 853 -0.18 -8.35 18.38
C ARG A 853 -0.13 -7.10 19.25
N ALA A 854 0.96 -6.84 19.95
CA ALA A 854 1.10 -5.59 20.71
C ALA A 854 1.54 -4.42 19.82
N GLU A 855 1.13 -3.20 20.16
CA GLU A 855 1.64 -1.98 19.51
C GLU A 855 3.18 -1.91 19.53
N PHE A 856 3.77 -2.22 20.68
CA PHE A 856 5.21 -2.41 20.88
C PHE A 856 5.51 -3.91 20.98
N CYS A 857 5.94 -4.50 19.87
CA CYS A 857 6.27 -5.92 19.79
C CYS A 857 7.74 -6.15 20.14
N ILE A 858 7.99 -6.95 21.18
CA ILE A 858 9.33 -7.28 21.67
C ILE A 858 9.76 -8.71 21.35
N ASP A 859 9.06 -9.41 20.45
CA ASP A 859 9.38 -10.80 20.09
C ASP A 859 10.75 -10.94 19.43
N LYS A 860 11.18 -9.89 18.73
CA LYS A 860 12.50 -9.80 18.10
C LYS A 860 13.54 -9.11 19.01
N LEU A 861 13.21 -8.78 20.27
CA LEU A 861 14.11 -8.06 21.17
C LEU A 861 15.14 -9.00 21.81
N TYR A 862 14.73 -9.83 22.77
CA TYR A 862 15.64 -10.81 23.39
C TYR A 862 14.88 -11.98 24.04
N SER A 863 14.81 -13.13 23.37
CA SER A 863 14.32 -14.37 23.99
C SER A 863 15.42 -15.10 24.77
N PRO A 864 15.17 -15.47 26.04
CA PRO A 864 16.11 -16.31 26.79
C PRO A 864 16.14 -17.77 26.32
N ASP A 865 15.14 -18.23 25.56
CA ASP A 865 14.92 -19.64 25.24
C ASP A 865 15.91 -20.19 24.19
N GLY A 866 16.51 -19.34 23.36
CA GLY A 866 17.51 -19.74 22.37
C GLY A 866 18.06 -18.59 21.53
N PRO A 867 19.15 -18.82 20.76
CA PRO A 867 19.82 -17.78 19.97
C PRO A 867 18.95 -17.18 18.85
N THR A 868 17.96 -17.94 18.35
CA THR A 868 17.04 -17.49 17.29
C THR A 868 16.19 -16.27 17.66
N GLY A 869 15.92 -16.04 18.95
CA GLY A 869 15.11 -14.92 19.43
C GLY A 869 15.93 -13.75 19.99
N ARG A 870 17.26 -13.77 19.88
CA ARG A 870 18.16 -12.73 20.42
C ARG A 870 18.58 -11.74 19.33
N LEU A 871 17.64 -10.94 18.81
CA LEU A 871 17.92 -10.06 17.65
C LEU A 871 18.14 -8.59 18.02
N GLY A 872 17.75 -8.17 19.22
CA GLY A 872 17.89 -6.79 19.68
C GLY A 872 16.98 -5.80 18.94
N LEU A 873 15.89 -6.27 18.34
CA LEU A 873 14.98 -5.47 17.52
C LEU A 873 13.67 -5.18 18.25
N LEU A 874 13.22 -3.93 18.18
CA LEU A 874 11.88 -3.49 18.56
C LEU A 874 11.04 -3.33 17.29
N GLU A 875 9.84 -3.88 17.29
CA GLU A 875 8.89 -3.76 16.19
C GLU A 875 7.68 -2.92 16.61
N MET A 876 7.41 -1.84 15.85
CA MET A 876 6.26 -0.96 16.03
C MET A 876 5.16 -1.36 15.06
N ARG A 877 4.01 -1.80 15.59
CA ARG A 877 2.96 -2.44 14.76
C ARG A 877 1.75 -1.56 14.46
N ALA A 878 1.52 -0.49 15.22
CA ALA A 878 0.38 0.41 15.03
C ALA A 878 0.56 1.43 13.87
N PHE A 879 1.19 0.99 12.78
CA PHE A 879 1.40 1.79 11.58
C PHE A 879 0.75 1.08 10.39
N GLU A 880 -0.21 1.75 9.76
CA GLU A 880 -0.75 1.35 8.47
C GLU A 880 0.18 1.80 7.35
N MET A 881 0.16 1.06 6.24
CA MET A 881 0.90 1.40 5.04
C MET A 881 0.41 2.74 4.46
N PRO A 882 1.28 3.78 4.38
CA PRO A 882 0.90 5.03 3.76
C PRO A 882 0.99 4.93 2.23
N PRO A 883 0.10 5.62 1.49
CA PRO A 883 0.06 5.56 0.01
C PRO A 883 1.32 6.06 -0.72
N HIS A 884 2.21 6.76 -0.03
CA HIS A 884 3.35 7.44 -0.64
C HIS A 884 4.64 7.26 0.18
N ALA A 885 5.76 6.98 -0.48
CA ALA A 885 7.07 6.74 0.15
C ALA A 885 7.47 7.86 1.12
N ARG A 886 7.39 9.13 0.68
CA ARG A 886 7.70 10.29 1.53
C ARG A 886 6.82 10.40 2.80
N MET A 887 5.57 9.92 2.78
CA MET A 887 4.74 9.87 3.99
C MET A 887 5.25 8.81 4.97
N SER A 888 5.71 7.65 4.48
CA SER A 888 6.40 6.64 5.30
C SER A 888 7.68 7.23 5.90
N LEU A 889 8.49 7.91 5.09
CA LEU A 889 9.73 8.54 5.55
C LEU A 889 9.50 9.62 6.63
N ALA A 890 8.42 10.40 6.54
CA ALA A 890 8.07 11.35 7.60
C ALA A 890 7.74 10.67 8.94
N GLN A 891 7.01 9.54 8.93
CA GLN A 891 6.76 8.73 10.13
C GLN A 891 8.06 8.17 10.71
N GLN A 892 8.93 7.70 9.83
CA GLN A 892 10.24 7.15 10.19
C GLN A 892 11.18 8.22 10.78
N LEU A 893 11.16 9.45 10.25
CA LEU A 893 11.89 10.58 10.80
C LEU A 893 11.40 10.95 12.21
N LEU A 894 10.09 10.94 12.44
CA LEU A 894 9.49 11.17 13.75
C LEU A 894 10.01 10.14 14.78
N LEU A 895 10.06 8.86 14.41
CA LEU A 895 10.62 7.81 15.26
C LEU A 895 12.11 8.06 15.57
N ARG A 896 12.93 8.39 14.56
CA ARG A 896 14.35 8.72 14.76
C ARG A 896 14.54 9.92 15.69
N ALA A 897 13.74 10.98 15.52
CA ALA A 897 13.79 12.17 16.35
C ALA A 897 13.45 11.86 17.81
N LEU A 898 12.39 11.07 18.05
CA LEU A 898 12.00 10.66 19.40
C LEU A 898 13.07 9.78 20.05
N ILE A 899 13.71 8.88 19.28
CA ILE A 899 14.84 8.08 19.78
C ILE A 899 16.02 8.97 20.16
N ALA A 900 16.44 9.89 19.27
CA ALA A 900 17.52 10.83 19.55
C ALA A 900 17.24 11.66 20.81
N ARG A 901 16.02 12.20 20.91
CA ARG A 901 15.53 12.98 22.05
C ARG A 901 15.58 12.17 23.34
N PHE A 902 15.03 10.96 23.36
CA PHE A 902 14.95 10.13 24.56
C PHE A 902 16.30 9.53 24.97
N TRP A 903 17.21 9.32 24.01
CA TRP A 903 18.58 8.93 24.31
C TRP A 903 19.32 10.00 25.11
N LYS A 904 19.17 11.25 24.68
CA LYS A 904 19.74 12.45 25.32
C LYS A 904 19.07 12.75 26.67
N ALA A 905 17.74 12.71 26.70
CA ALA A 905 16.92 13.01 27.88
C ALA A 905 15.75 12.01 28.00
N PRO A 906 15.87 10.99 28.87
CA PRO A 906 14.83 10.00 29.07
C PRO A 906 13.48 10.60 29.49
N TYR A 907 12.39 10.14 28.88
CA TYR A 907 11.03 10.56 29.23
C TYR A 907 10.52 9.71 30.40
N THR A 908 10.57 10.29 31.60
CA THR A 908 10.26 9.58 32.86
C THR A 908 9.20 10.32 33.67
N PRO A 909 7.94 10.40 33.17
CA PRO A 909 6.87 11.06 33.91
C PRO A 909 6.66 10.37 35.26
N PRO A 910 6.29 11.12 36.32
CA PRO A 910 6.07 10.54 37.64
C PRO A 910 4.90 9.55 37.66
N LYS A 911 3.94 9.70 36.74
CA LYS A 911 2.78 8.83 36.55
C LYS A 911 2.33 8.88 35.10
N LEU A 912 1.87 7.75 34.56
CA LEU A 912 1.19 7.65 33.28
C LEU A 912 -0.27 8.14 33.38
N VAL A 913 -0.76 8.79 32.32
CA VAL A 913 -2.14 9.28 32.26
C VAL A 913 -3.12 8.09 32.35
N ARG A 914 -4.29 8.28 32.97
CA ARG A 914 -5.35 7.26 33.06
C ARG A 914 -6.53 7.71 32.21
N TRP A 915 -6.48 7.43 30.91
CA TRP A 915 -7.46 7.92 29.94
C TRP A 915 -8.87 7.37 30.18
N GLY A 916 -9.00 6.08 30.54
CA GLY A 916 -10.31 5.46 30.70
C GLY A 916 -11.14 5.58 29.41
N THR A 917 -12.42 5.93 29.53
CA THR A 917 -13.33 6.03 28.39
C THR A 917 -13.04 7.22 27.48
N GLU A 918 -12.27 8.23 27.92
CA GLU A 918 -11.87 9.35 27.04
C GLU A 918 -11.09 8.86 25.81
N LEU A 919 -10.41 7.73 25.92
CA LEU A 919 -9.67 7.13 24.81
C LEU A 919 -10.58 6.79 23.62
N HIS A 920 -11.76 6.22 23.89
CA HIS A 920 -12.74 5.81 22.87
C HIS A 920 -13.87 6.83 22.64
N ASP A 921 -13.78 7.99 23.28
CA ASP A 921 -14.71 9.11 23.10
C ASP A 921 -14.03 10.34 22.48
N ARG A 922 -13.09 10.94 23.20
CA ARG A 922 -12.39 12.17 22.83
C ARG A 922 -11.29 11.91 21.81
N PHE A 923 -10.42 10.93 22.07
CA PHE A 923 -9.23 10.66 21.24
C PHE A 923 -9.52 9.87 19.96
N LEU A 924 -10.79 9.59 19.66
CA LEU A 924 -11.22 9.10 18.35
C LEU A 924 -11.72 10.22 17.43
N LEU A 925 -11.81 11.46 17.95
CA LEU A 925 -12.20 12.62 17.16
C LEU A 925 -10.94 13.28 16.54
N PRO A 926 -10.94 13.53 15.21
CA PRO A 926 -9.81 14.12 14.49
C PRO A 926 -9.22 15.38 15.11
N HIS A 927 -10.07 16.23 15.71
CA HIS A 927 -9.63 17.47 16.35
C HIS A 927 -8.70 17.21 17.54
N PHE A 928 -9.07 16.28 18.42
CA PHE A 928 -8.27 16.00 19.62
C PHE A 928 -7.05 15.12 19.31
N ILE A 929 -7.14 14.25 18.30
CA ILE A 929 -5.97 13.56 17.74
C ILE A 929 -4.97 14.61 17.23
N TRP A 930 -5.44 15.56 16.43
CA TRP A 930 -4.56 16.60 15.88
C TRP A 930 -4.02 17.55 16.94
N GLN A 931 -4.83 17.91 17.93
CA GLN A 931 -4.39 18.74 19.06
C GLN A 931 -3.25 18.07 19.86
N ASP A 932 -3.45 16.81 20.27
CA ASP A 932 -2.41 16.05 20.98
C ASP A 932 -1.16 15.83 20.10
N PHE A 933 -1.33 15.61 18.80
CA PHE A 933 -0.20 15.51 17.89
C PHE A 933 0.58 16.82 17.75
N CYS A 934 -0.11 17.96 17.68
CA CYS A 934 0.52 19.28 17.72
C CYS A 934 1.33 19.47 19.01
N ASP A 935 0.78 19.06 20.16
CA ASP A 935 1.51 19.11 21.43
C ASP A 935 2.80 18.26 21.35
N VAL A 936 2.77 17.07 20.74
CA VAL A 936 3.99 16.25 20.52
C VAL A 936 5.01 17.00 19.66
N MET A 937 4.58 17.66 18.58
CA MET A 937 5.47 18.44 17.72
C MET A 937 6.06 19.65 18.45
N GLU A 938 5.25 20.38 19.23
CA GLU A 938 5.71 21.52 20.02
C GLU A 938 6.76 21.09 21.06
N ASN A 939 6.56 19.93 21.72
CA ASN A 939 7.55 19.37 22.63
C ASN A 939 8.87 19.04 21.92
N LEU A 940 8.82 18.40 20.74
CA LEU A 940 10.01 18.09 19.95
C LEU A 940 10.74 19.35 19.47
N GLN A 941 10.00 20.38 19.04
CA GLN A 941 10.56 21.67 18.64
C GLN A 941 11.27 22.36 19.81
N ALA A 942 10.67 22.35 21.00
CA ALA A 942 11.27 22.88 22.22
C ALA A 942 12.56 22.13 22.59
N ASP A 943 12.63 20.83 22.30
CA ASP A 943 13.81 19.98 22.51
C ASP A 943 14.86 20.09 21.38
N GLY A 944 14.65 20.95 20.38
CA GLY A 944 15.60 21.24 19.31
C GLY A 944 15.39 20.47 18.00
N TYR A 945 14.28 19.74 17.85
CA TYR A 945 13.91 19.01 16.65
C TYR A 945 12.79 19.76 15.92
N PRO A 946 13.07 20.57 14.88
CA PRO A 946 12.10 21.45 14.22
C PRO A 946 11.10 20.70 13.31
N ILE A 947 10.52 19.60 13.78
CA ILE A 947 9.47 18.86 13.08
C ILE A 947 8.16 19.66 13.15
N LYS A 948 7.56 19.91 11.99
CA LYS A 948 6.33 20.70 11.90
C LYS A 948 5.12 19.79 11.79
N ALA A 949 4.05 20.09 12.54
CA ALA A 949 2.79 19.35 12.47
C ALA A 949 2.23 19.32 11.04
N GLU A 950 2.36 20.41 10.29
CA GLU A 950 1.91 20.53 8.89
C GLU A 950 2.50 19.45 7.94
N TRP A 951 3.66 18.86 8.26
CA TRP A 951 4.23 17.73 7.50
C TRP A 951 3.40 16.45 7.60
N PHE A 952 2.46 16.36 8.54
CA PHE A 952 1.57 15.23 8.76
C PHE A 952 0.11 15.54 8.40
N ALA A 953 -0.17 16.70 7.78
CA ALA A 953 -1.52 17.06 7.36
C ALA A 953 -2.11 16.04 6.37
N SER A 954 -1.28 15.47 5.49
CA SER A 954 -1.68 14.41 4.57
C SER A 954 -2.01 13.09 5.28
N HIS A 955 -1.37 12.79 6.42
CA HIS A 955 -1.73 11.64 7.26
C HIS A 955 -3.09 11.85 7.94
N LEU A 956 -3.37 13.07 8.40
CA LEU A 956 -4.68 13.42 8.96
C LEU A 956 -5.79 13.32 7.90
N GLU A 957 -5.57 13.82 6.68
CA GLU A 957 -6.54 13.67 5.59
C GLU A 957 -6.73 12.21 5.15
N PHE A 958 -5.67 11.41 5.20
CA PHE A 958 -5.76 9.98 4.91
C PHE A 958 -6.57 9.23 5.97
N ARG A 959 -6.29 9.48 7.26
CA ARG A 959 -6.94 8.83 8.40
C ARG A 959 -8.37 9.31 8.64
N CYS A 960 -8.58 10.62 8.54
CA CYS A 960 -9.81 11.32 8.90
C CYS A 960 -10.24 12.29 7.78
N PRO A 961 -10.55 11.76 6.57
CA PRO A 961 -10.86 12.59 5.41
C PRO A 961 -12.07 13.48 5.66
N LYS A 962 -12.02 14.68 5.09
CA LYS A 962 -13.16 15.58 5.04
C LYS A 962 -14.24 15.06 4.09
N TYR A 963 -15.48 14.97 4.58
CA TYR A 963 -16.65 14.65 3.76
C TYR A 963 -17.25 15.90 3.13
N GLY A 964 -17.26 17.00 3.87
CA GLY A 964 -17.68 18.30 3.33
C GLY A 964 -17.92 19.33 4.43
N ASP A 965 -18.32 20.52 4.01
CA ASP A 965 -18.69 21.62 4.88
C ASP A 965 -19.72 22.51 4.20
N TYR A 966 -20.37 23.36 4.99
CA TYR A 966 -21.14 24.48 4.48
C TYR A 966 -20.96 25.69 5.41
N THR A 967 -21.18 26.89 4.84
CA THR A 967 -21.06 28.15 5.58
C THR A 967 -22.38 28.91 5.53
N VAL A 968 -22.85 29.38 6.69
CA VAL A 968 -24.05 30.21 6.81
C VAL A 968 -23.87 31.30 7.85
N LYS A 969 -24.17 32.55 7.47
CA LYS A 969 -24.05 33.73 8.37
C LYS A 969 -22.69 33.85 9.08
N GLY A 970 -21.60 33.47 8.42
CA GLY A 970 -20.24 33.51 9.00
C GLY A 970 -19.92 32.36 9.96
N MET A 971 -20.80 31.39 10.10
CA MET A 971 -20.54 30.13 10.80
C MET A 971 -20.28 29.03 9.79
N THR A 972 -19.27 28.21 10.04
CA THR A 972 -18.92 27.07 9.17
C THR A 972 -19.08 25.79 9.95
N LEU A 973 -19.82 24.84 9.38
CA LEU A 973 -19.98 23.50 9.93
C LEU A 973 -19.28 22.50 9.01
N GLU A 974 -18.28 21.81 9.53
CA GLU A 974 -17.48 20.81 8.84
C GLU A 974 -17.78 19.41 9.36
N ILE A 975 -17.88 18.45 8.44
CA ILE A 975 -18.02 17.02 8.72
C ILE A 975 -16.78 16.26 8.25
N ARG A 976 -16.17 15.51 9.16
CA ARG A 976 -15.03 14.61 8.89
C ARG A 976 -15.35 13.19 9.32
N ALA A 977 -14.74 12.22 8.65
CA ALA A 977 -14.65 10.87 9.20
C ALA A 977 -13.94 10.91 10.56
N ALA A 978 -14.44 10.16 11.53
CA ALA A 978 -13.81 9.95 12.83
C ALA A 978 -13.59 8.45 13.06
N LEU A 979 -12.72 8.12 14.00
CA LEU A 979 -12.39 6.72 14.27
C LEU A 979 -13.51 6.05 15.08
N GLU A 980 -13.73 4.77 14.81
CA GLU A 980 -14.68 3.94 15.56
C GLU A 980 -14.06 2.55 15.73
N PRO A 981 -13.92 2.03 16.96
CA PRO A 981 -13.38 0.70 17.18
C PRO A 981 -14.36 -0.35 16.67
N TRP A 982 -13.87 -1.33 15.92
CA TRP A 982 -14.67 -2.51 15.57
C TRP A 982 -14.38 -3.62 16.56
N HIS A 983 -15.44 -4.13 17.19
CA HIS A 983 -15.30 -5.17 18.19
C HIS A 983 -15.45 -6.54 17.56
N VAL A 984 -14.56 -7.46 17.96
CA VAL A 984 -14.74 -8.88 17.70
C VAL A 984 -15.92 -9.38 18.55
N MET A 985 -16.88 -10.01 17.89
CA MET A 985 -18.11 -10.55 18.47
C MET A 985 -17.87 -11.90 19.15
N GLY A 986 -18.90 -12.39 19.85
CA GLY A 986 -18.89 -13.74 20.42
C GLY A 986 -18.67 -14.83 19.37
N GLU A 987 -18.20 -16.00 19.82
CA GLU A 987 -17.97 -17.14 18.93
C GLU A 987 -19.27 -17.66 18.32
N GLU A 988 -19.25 -17.88 17.01
CA GLU A 988 -20.33 -18.52 16.24
C GLU A 988 -19.85 -19.87 15.70
N GLY A 989 -20.75 -20.86 15.66
CA GLY A 989 -20.45 -22.16 15.06
C GLY A 989 -20.46 -22.07 13.55
N ALA A 990 -19.35 -22.40 12.90
CA ALA A 990 -19.21 -22.51 11.45
C ALA A 990 -18.95 -23.97 11.04
N ALA A 991 -19.23 -24.31 9.77
CA ALA A 991 -18.90 -25.64 9.25
C ALA A 991 -17.37 -25.83 9.29
N GLY A 992 -16.88 -26.65 10.22
CA GLY A 992 -15.45 -26.94 10.39
C GLY A 992 -14.73 -26.16 11.51
N GLY A 993 -15.40 -25.29 12.28
CA GLY A 993 -14.76 -24.57 13.39
C GLY A 993 -15.63 -23.50 14.06
N THR A 994 -15.01 -22.69 14.91
CA THR A 994 -15.61 -21.47 15.46
C THR A 994 -15.14 -20.25 14.66
N ALA A 995 -16.08 -19.37 14.29
CA ALA A 995 -15.77 -18.09 13.67
C ALA A 995 -16.05 -16.96 14.68
N ARG A 996 -15.33 -15.85 14.55
CA ARG A 996 -15.63 -14.62 15.31
C ARG A 996 -15.81 -13.49 14.32
N TYR A 997 -17.03 -12.97 14.27
CA TYR A 997 -17.38 -11.85 13.38
C TYR A 997 -16.84 -10.54 13.94
N VAL A 998 -16.54 -9.57 13.08
CA VAL A 998 -16.14 -8.20 13.49
C VAL A 998 -17.30 -7.27 13.15
N ASP A 999 -17.85 -6.59 14.15
CA ASP A 999 -18.94 -5.63 13.92
C ASP A 999 -18.40 -4.32 13.35
N SER A 1000 -18.41 -4.20 12.03
CA SER A 1000 -18.06 -2.99 11.28
C SER A 1000 -19.29 -2.18 10.83
N SER A 1001 -20.45 -2.44 11.42
CA SER A 1001 -21.71 -1.74 11.10
C SER A 1001 -21.83 -0.34 11.71
N LEU A 1002 -20.97 -0.03 12.67
CA LEU A 1002 -20.90 1.25 13.36
C LEU A 1002 -19.81 2.13 12.75
N GLU A 1003 -20.16 3.39 12.55
CA GLU A 1003 -19.25 4.42 12.10
C GLU A 1003 -19.40 5.67 12.96
N ARG A 1004 -18.42 6.57 12.84
CA ARG A 1004 -18.39 7.84 13.54
C ARG A 1004 -17.99 8.95 12.59
N VAL A 1005 -18.66 10.09 12.72
CA VAL A 1005 -18.22 11.36 12.13
C VAL A 1005 -17.92 12.37 13.22
N GLN A 1006 -16.98 13.26 12.96
CA GLN A 1006 -16.80 14.47 13.74
C GLN A 1006 -17.54 15.63 13.08
N VAL A 1007 -18.28 16.36 13.91
CA VAL A 1007 -18.89 17.65 13.55
C VAL A 1007 -18.08 18.76 14.21
N LYS A 1008 -17.59 19.71 13.41
CA LYS A 1008 -16.88 20.89 13.89
C LYS A 1008 -17.64 22.14 13.48
N LEU A 1009 -17.97 23.02 14.43
CA LEU A 1009 -18.64 24.30 14.20
C LEU A 1009 -17.69 25.44 14.56
N THR A 1010 -17.47 26.39 13.65
CA THR A 1010 -16.66 27.59 13.87
C THR A 1010 -17.51 28.86 13.69
N GLY A 1011 -17.14 29.94 14.39
CA GLY A 1011 -17.78 31.25 14.28
C GLY A 1011 -19.13 31.38 15.00
N ALA A 1012 -19.53 30.40 15.82
CA ALA A 1012 -20.83 30.37 16.47
C ALA A 1012 -20.83 31.03 17.86
N ALA A 1013 -21.93 31.69 18.22
CA ALA A 1013 -22.14 32.16 19.58
C ALA A 1013 -22.62 31.01 20.49
N PRO A 1014 -21.97 30.77 21.66
CA PRO A 1014 -22.18 29.56 22.49
C PRO A 1014 -23.64 29.33 22.93
N ASP A 1015 -24.35 30.39 23.33
CA ASP A 1015 -25.67 30.24 23.96
C ASP A 1015 -26.86 30.42 23.00
N ARG A 1016 -26.62 30.45 21.70
CA ARG A 1016 -27.66 30.74 20.70
C ARG A 1016 -27.87 29.60 19.72
N TYR A 1017 -26.79 29.00 19.26
CA TYR A 1017 -26.86 28.03 18.16
C TYR A 1017 -26.66 26.62 18.68
N VAL A 1018 -27.52 25.71 18.23
CA VAL A 1018 -27.42 24.29 18.54
C VAL A 1018 -27.30 23.53 17.23
N VAL A 1019 -26.36 22.59 17.16
CA VAL A 1019 -26.29 21.63 16.07
C VAL A 1019 -27.15 20.43 16.43
N THR A 1020 -28.00 19.98 15.51
CA THR A 1020 -28.71 18.72 15.65
C THR A 1020 -28.35 17.76 14.52
N CYS A 1021 -28.31 16.46 14.81
CA CYS A 1021 -28.24 15.40 13.80
C CYS A 1021 -29.55 14.60 13.85
N ASN A 1022 -30.26 14.47 12.72
CA ASN A 1022 -31.59 13.84 12.63
C ASN A 1022 -32.59 14.38 13.67
N GLY A 1023 -32.51 15.69 13.95
CA GLY A 1023 -33.34 16.38 14.95
C GLY A 1023 -32.90 16.22 16.41
N VAL A 1024 -31.89 15.40 16.68
CA VAL A 1024 -31.34 15.18 18.03
C VAL A 1024 -30.18 16.15 18.29
N PRO A 1025 -30.20 16.92 19.40
CA PRO A 1025 -29.10 17.82 19.73
C PRO A 1025 -27.76 17.09 19.91
N VAL A 1026 -26.72 17.60 19.25
CA VAL A 1026 -25.35 17.09 19.32
C VAL A 1026 -24.64 17.74 20.52
N PRO A 1027 -23.91 16.97 21.36
CA PRO A 1027 -23.22 17.49 22.55
C PRO A 1027 -21.91 18.21 22.18
N MET A 1028 -22.04 19.36 21.51
CA MET A 1028 -20.92 20.18 21.05
C MET A 1028 -20.02 20.63 22.23
N GLN A 1029 -18.75 20.25 22.21
CA GLN A 1029 -17.76 20.60 23.24
C GLN A 1029 -16.85 21.75 22.77
N PRO A 1030 -16.53 22.73 23.61
CA PRO A 1030 -15.63 23.82 23.24
C PRO A 1030 -14.19 23.32 23.03
N THR A 1031 -13.50 23.87 22.03
CA THR A 1031 -12.10 23.48 21.74
C THR A 1031 -11.05 24.31 22.49
N GLY A 1032 -11.49 25.36 23.19
CA GLY A 1032 -10.63 26.39 23.78
C GLY A 1032 -10.48 27.64 22.90
N VAL A 1033 -10.83 27.54 21.61
CA VAL A 1033 -10.95 28.70 20.71
C VAL A 1033 -12.37 29.26 20.79
N VAL A 1034 -12.48 30.59 20.98
CA VAL A 1034 -13.79 31.25 21.11
C VAL A 1034 -14.62 31.06 19.84
N GLY A 1035 -15.81 30.50 20.01
CA GLY A 1035 -16.75 30.23 18.92
C GLY A 1035 -16.45 28.98 18.10
N GLU A 1036 -15.56 28.11 18.59
CA GLU A 1036 -15.26 26.82 17.99
C GLU A 1036 -15.68 25.65 18.90
N PHE A 1037 -16.41 24.71 18.33
CA PHE A 1037 -16.94 23.55 19.04
C PHE A 1037 -16.80 22.28 18.20
N VAL A 1038 -16.68 21.14 18.87
CA VAL A 1038 -16.53 19.82 18.24
C VAL A 1038 -17.31 18.75 18.99
N ALA A 1039 -17.85 17.78 18.27
CA ALA A 1039 -18.45 16.57 18.85
C ALA A 1039 -18.40 15.40 17.85
N GLY A 1040 -18.52 14.18 18.37
CA GLY A 1040 -18.75 12.97 17.60
C GLY A 1040 -20.24 12.69 17.39
N VAL A 1041 -20.57 12.12 16.24
CA VAL A 1041 -21.85 11.43 16.02
C VAL A 1041 -21.54 10.00 15.61
N ARG A 1042 -21.96 9.06 16.45
CA ARG A 1042 -21.85 7.63 16.24
C ARG A 1042 -23.19 7.10 15.75
N TYR A 1043 -23.17 6.29 14.70
CA TYR A 1043 -24.38 5.88 13.99
C TYR A 1043 -24.24 4.49 13.36
N ARG A 1044 -25.38 3.86 13.07
CA ARG A 1044 -25.45 2.60 12.31
C ARG A 1044 -25.39 2.91 10.82
N ALA A 1045 -24.29 2.55 10.19
CA ALA A 1045 -24.05 2.81 8.77
C ALA A 1045 -24.75 1.77 7.87
N TRP A 1046 -24.75 0.51 8.27
CA TRP A 1046 -25.39 -0.61 7.58
C TRP A 1046 -25.84 -1.67 8.60
N GLN A 1047 -26.58 -2.70 8.18
CA GLN A 1047 -27.21 -3.65 9.11
C GLN A 1047 -26.88 -5.11 8.75
N PRO A 1048 -25.71 -5.64 9.15
CA PRO A 1048 -25.40 -7.06 9.00
C PRO A 1048 -26.29 -7.93 9.89
N PRO A 1049 -26.47 -9.21 9.54
CA PRO A 1049 -27.19 -10.17 10.38
C PRO A 1049 -26.50 -10.38 11.74
N SER A 1050 -25.16 -10.34 11.77
CA SER A 1050 -24.35 -10.40 12.99
C SER A 1050 -23.81 -9.00 13.32
N ALA A 1051 -24.39 -8.34 14.33
CA ALA A 1051 -23.92 -7.05 14.86
C ALA A 1051 -24.38 -6.86 16.30
N LEU A 1052 -23.75 -5.93 17.02
CA LEU A 1052 -24.26 -5.46 18.31
C LEU A 1052 -25.61 -4.76 18.11
N HIS A 1053 -26.65 -5.28 18.76
CA HIS A 1053 -28.03 -4.78 18.67
C HIS A 1053 -28.61 -4.84 17.24
N PRO A 1054 -28.81 -6.04 16.67
CA PRO A 1054 -29.18 -6.22 15.26
C PRO A 1054 -30.59 -5.71 14.92
N THR A 1055 -31.42 -5.37 15.91
CA THR A 1055 -32.77 -4.81 15.73
C THR A 1055 -32.77 -3.30 15.47
N ILE A 1056 -31.64 -2.62 15.65
CA ILE A 1056 -31.51 -1.18 15.39
C ILE A 1056 -31.22 -0.98 13.91
N GLY A 1057 -32.05 -0.19 13.24
CA GLY A 1057 -31.94 0.10 11.80
C GLY A 1057 -30.77 1.02 11.45
N ILE A 1058 -30.67 1.37 10.17
CA ILE A 1058 -29.64 2.26 9.63
C ILE A 1058 -30.03 3.73 9.84
N ASP A 1059 -29.08 4.57 10.24
CA ASP A 1059 -29.30 6.00 10.58
C ASP A 1059 -29.12 6.97 9.39
N SER A 1060 -29.00 6.44 8.16
CA SER A 1060 -28.70 7.22 6.95
C SER A 1060 -30.00 7.67 6.22
N PRO A 1061 -30.07 8.91 5.71
CA PRO A 1061 -29.05 9.96 5.76
C PRO A 1061 -28.93 10.63 7.13
N LEU A 1062 -27.72 11.09 7.44
CA LEU A 1062 -27.47 12.00 8.56
C LEU A 1062 -27.77 13.43 8.11
N THR A 1063 -28.79 14.04 8.70
CA THR A 1063 -29.18 15.44 8.45
C THR A 1063 -28.67 16.32 9.58
N PHE A 1064 -27.76 17.23 9.28
CA PHE A 1064 -27.20 18.20 10.23
C PHE A 1064 -27.87 19.55 10.05
N ASP A 1065 -28.52 20.04 11.10
CA ASP A 1065 -29.16 21.35 11.15
C ASP A 1065 -28.42 22.27 12.12
N LEU A 1066 -28.18 23.52 11.72
CA LEU A 1066 -27.75 24.59 12.61
C LEU A 1066 -28.98 25.40 13.03
N VAL A 1067 -29.40 25.24 14.28
CA VAL A 1067 -30.65 25.80 14.80
C VAL A 1067 -30.38 27.07 15.61
N ASP A 1068 -31.05 28.16 15.22
CA ASP A 1068 -31.11 29.39 16.01
C ASP A 1068 -32.20 29.25 17.08
N THR A 1069 -31.79 28.94 18.31
CA THR A 1069 -32.71 28.64 19.42
C THR A 1069 -33.62 29.81 19.78
N TRP A 1070 -33.17 31.05 19.56
CA TRP A 1070 -33.96 32.25 19.86
C TRP A 1070 -35.14 32.41 18.90
N ASN A 1071 -34.95 31.99 17.65
CA ASN A 1071 -35.99 32.05 16.61
C ASN A 1071 -36.66 30.69 16.34
N GLN A 1072 -36.20 29.63 17.02
CA GLN A 1072 -36.68 28.26 16.86
C GLN A 1072 -36.73 27.82 15.39
N ARG A 1073 -35.65 28.02 14.63
CA ARG A 1073 -35.56 27.63 13.22
C ARG A 1073 -34.17 27.16 12.85
N SER A 1074 -34.11 26.20 11.93
CA SER A 1074 -32.87 25.90 11.21
C SER A 1074 -32.51 27.10 10.33
N ILE A 1075 -31.25 27.54 10.38
CA ILE A 1075 -30.74 28.62 9.53
C ILE A 1075 -29.93 28.11 8.35
N GLY A 1076 -29.64 26.81 8.33
CA GLY A 1076 -28.85 26.11 7.32
C GLY A 1076 -28.47 24.71 7.81
N GLY A 1077 -27.93 23.90 6.93
CA GLY A 1077 -27.58 22.52 7.23
C GLY A 1077 -27.08 21.76 6.00
N CYS A 1078 -26.68 20.51 6.23
CA CYS A 1078 -26.17 19.61 5.21
C CYS A 1078 -26.64 18.18 5.46
N GLN A 1079 -26.56 17.34 4.44
CA GLN A 1079 -26.83 15.90 4.53
C GLN A 1079 -25.60 15.09 4.17
N TYR A 1080 -25.38 14.00 4.90
CA TYR A 1080 -24.40 12.97 4.59
C TYR A 1080 -25.12 11.63 4.42
N HIS A 1081 -24.83 10.95 3.32
CA HIS A 1081 -25.36 9.63 3.02
C HIS A 1081 -24.27 8.56 3.15
N VAL A 1082 -24.58 7.43 3.77
CA VAL A 1082 -23.62 6.32 3.87
C VAL A 1082 -23.40 5.66 2.51
N VAL A 1083 -24.49 5.45 1.78
CA VAL A 1083 -24.54 4.93 0.40
C VAL A 1083 -24.95 6.04 -0.56
N HIS A 1084 -24.74 5.86 -1.87
CA HIS A 1084 -25.12 6.86 -2.85
C HIS A 1084 -26.64 7.15 -2.79
N PRO A 1085 -27.07 8.43 -2.70
CA PRO A 1085 -28.48 8.80 -2.47
C PRO A 1085 -29.45 8.30 -3.55
N GLY A 1086 -28.97 8.15 -4.78
CA GLY A 1086 -29.74 7.54 -5.89
C GLY A 1086 -29.89 6.02 -5.82
N GLY A 1087 -29.54 5.36 -4.72
CA GLY A 1087 -29.65 3.90 -4.57
C GLY A 1087 -28.63 3.08 -5.38
N ARG A 1088 -27.56 3.72 -5.86
CA ARG A 1088 -26.43 3.01 -6.49
C ARG A 1088 -25.67 2.25 -5.40
N ASN A 1089 -25.76 0.93 -5.45
CA ASN A 1089 -24.79 0.06 -4.82
C ASN A 1089 -23.69 -0.19 -5.85
N TYR A 1090 -22.45 0.14 -5.49
CA TYR A 1090 -21.31 -0.24 -6.32
C TYR A 1090 -21.02 -1.70 -6.01
N ASP A 1091 -21.03 -2.55 -7.03
CA ASP A 1091 -20.62 -3.94 -6.88
C ASP A 1091 -19.08 -4.04 -6.90
N ASP A 1092 -18.40 -3.08 -7.54
CA ASP A 1092 -16.94 -3.08 -7.71
C ASP A 1092 -16.21 -2.04 -6.86
N PHE A 1093 -14.95 -2.31 -6.51
CA PHE A 1093 -14.07 -1.32 -5.89
C PHE A 1093 -13.70 -0.17 -6.83
N PRO A 1094 -13.36 1.03 -6.30
CA PRO A 1094 -12.81 2.10 -7.13
C PRO A 1094 -11.50 1.68 -7.79
N VAL A 1095 -11.40 1.90 -9.11
CA VAL A 1095 -10.20 1.56 -9.90
C VAL A 1095 -9.00 2.48 -9.65
N ASN A 1096 -9.20 3.66 -9.06
CA ASN A 1096 -8.15 4.62 -8.71
C ASN A 1096 -8.64 5.66 -7.68
N ALA A 1097 -7.71 6.51 -7.22
CA ALA A 1097 -7.98 7.57 -6.24
C ALA A 1097 -9.03 8.59 -6.70
N PHE A 1098 -9.09 8.95 -7.99
CA PHE A 1098 -10.10 9.86 -8.55
C PHE A 1098 -11.51 9.26 -8.46
N ALA A 1099 -11.65 7.99 -8.83
CA ALA A 1099 -12.91 7.26 -8.70
C ALA A 1099 -13.35 7.20 -7.22
N ALA A 1100 -12.43 6.86 -6.31
CA ALA A 1100 -12.70 6.80 -4.88
C ALA A 1100 -13.15 8.16 -4.31
N GLU A 1101 -12.45 9.23 -4.68
CA GLU A 1101 -12.81 10.59 -4.28
C GLU A 1101 -14.17 11.03 -4.80
N SER A 1102 -14.48 10.76 -6.07
CA SER A 1102 -15.78 11.08 -6.66
C SER A 1102 -16.94 10.41 -5.91
N ARG A 1103 -16.75 9.15 -5.46
CA ARG A 1103 -17.74 8.42 -4.65
C ARG A 1103 -17.93 9.07 -3.27
N ARG A 1104 -16.86 9.58 -2.64
CA ARG A 1104 -16.96 10.32 -1.36
C ARG A 1104 -17.71 11.65 -1.52
N ILE A 1105 -17.37 12.43 -2.54
CA ILE A 1105 -17.99 13.75 -2.77
C ILE A 1105 -19.49 13.60 -3.07
N ALA A 1106 -19.89 12.58 -3.84
CA ALA A 1106 -21.29 12.33 -4.17
C ALA A 1106 -22.20 11.99 -2.97
N ARG A 1107 -21.62 11.73 -1.79
CA ARG A 1107 -22.34 11.38 -0.55
C ARG A 1107 -22.64 12.58 0.36
N PHE A 1108 -22.09 13.76 0.07
CA PHE A 1108 -22.28 14.96 0.90
C PHE A 1108 -23.00 16.07 0.15
N PHE A 1109 -24.12 16.55 0.70
CA PHE A 1109 -24.90 17.64 0.13
C PHE A 1109 -24.90 18.85 1.06
N GLN A 1110 -24.59 20.03 0.51
CA GLN A 1110 -24.67 21.33 1.21
C GLN A 1110 -26.12 21.85 1.38
N LEU A 1111 -27.09 20.95 1.28
CA LEU A 1111 -28.53 21.22 1.24
C LEU A 1111 -29.29 20.03 1.85
N GLY A 1112 -30.61 20.14 1.97
CA GLY A 1112 -31.45 19.10 2.60
C GLY A 1112 -31.65 19.26 4.12
N HIS A 1113 -31.31 20.43 4.68
CA HIS A 1113 -31.61 20.78 6.07
C HIS A 1113 -33.12 20.90 6.31
N THR A 1114 -33.56 20.75 7.56
CA THR A 1114 -34.97 20.77 7.95
C THR A 1114 -35.54 22.19 7.84
N PRO A 1115 -36.47 22.48 6.90
CA PRO A 1115 -37.00 23.82 6.75
C PRO A 1115 -38.05 24.14 7.83
N GLY A 1116 -38.16 25.42 8.18
CA GLY A 1116 -39.24 25.93 9.03
C GLY A 1116 -38.91 25.95 10.53
N LYS A 1117 -39.96 25.84 11.36
CA LYS A 1117 -39.83 25.96 12.81
C LYS A 1117 -39.32 24.65 13.40
N MET A 1118 -38.23 24.71 14.16
CA MET A 1118 -37.59 23.58 14.81
C MET A 1118 -37.42 23.87 16.30
N THR A 1119 -38.03 23.02 17.14
CA THR A 1119 -37.88 23.09 18.60
C THR A 1119 -36.93 21.98 19.02
N VAL A 1120 -35.78 22.35 19.57
CA VAL A 1120 -34.73 21.41 19.95
C VAL A 1120 -34.86 21.10 21.44
N GLY A 1121 -34.77 19.82 21.80
CA GLY A 1121 -34.76 19.39 23.20
C GLY A 1121 -33.47 19.75 23.93
N GLU A 1122 -33.38 19.38 25.21
CA GLU A 1122 -32.12 19.51 25.94
C GLU A 1122 -31.05 18.55 25.40
N VAL A 1123 -29.81 19.02 25.36
CA VAL A 1123 -28.64 18.20 25.01
C VAL A 1123 -28.48 17.13 26.08
N ARG A 1124 -28.55 15.85 25.69
CA ARG A 1124 -28.29 14.71 26.58
C ARG A 1124 -26.84 14.27 26.42
N THR A 1125 -26.08 14.24 27.50
CA THR A 1125 -24.70 13.74 27.52
C THR A 1125 -24.64 12.39 28.26
N HIS A 1126 -23.91 11.43 27.69
CA HIS A 1126 -23.62 10.17 28.38
C HIS A 1126 -22.43 10.39 29.34
N PRO A 1127 -22.49 9.95 30.61
CA PRO A 1127 -21.39 10.18 31.56
C PRO A 1127 -20.04 9.61 31.12
N GLU A 1128 -20.05 8.47 30.41
CA GLU A 1128 -18.83 7.83 29.90
C GLU A 1128 -18.41 8.32 28.51
N PHE A 1129 -19.34 8.90 27.74
CA PHE A 1129 -19.12 9.37 26.36
C PHE A 1129 -19.67 10.79 26.15
N PRO A 1130 -19.20 11.80 26.91
CA PRO A 1130 -19.76 13.15 26.85
C PRO A 1130 -19.48 13.92 25.54
N PHE A 1131 -18.52 13.47 24.73
CA PHE A 1131 -18.16 14.11 23.45
C PHE A 1131 -18.97 13.56 22.27
N THR A 1132 -19.77 12.52 22.46
CA THR A 1132 -20.40 11.78 21.36
C THR A 1132 -21.91 11.64 21.52
N LEU A 1133 -22.64 11.97 20.45
CA LEU A 1133 -24.02 11.55 20.28
C LEU A 1133 -24.06 10.15 19.65
N ASP A 1134 -24.56 9.15 20.37
CA ASP A 1134 -24.84 7.82 19.81
C ASP A 1134 -26.31 7.75 19.39
N LEU A 1135 -26.56 7.77 18.07
CA LEU A 1135 -27.92 7.81 17.50
C LEU A 1135 -28.75 6.58 17.82
N ARG A 1136 -28.12 5.46 18.18
CA ARG A 1136 -28.80 4.19 18.47
C ARG A 1136 -29.70 4.23 19.70
N HIS A 1137 -29.61 5.29 20.50
CA HIS A 1137 -30.48 5.53 21.66
C HIS A 1137 -31.80 6.24 21.33
N TYR A 1138 -32.00 6.65 20.07
CA TYR A 1138 -33.16 7.41 19.60
C TYR A 1138 -33.88 6.62 18.51
#